data_AF-A0AAU7QJV5-F1
#
_entry.id   AF-A0AAU7QJV5-F1
#
_cell.length_a   1.000
_cell.length_b   1.000
_cell.length_c   1.000
_cell.angle_alpha   90.00
_cell.angle_beta   90.00
_cell.angle_gamma   90.00
#
_symmetry.space_group_name_H-M   'P 1'
#
loop_
_entity.id
_entity.type
_entity.pdbx_description
1 polymer ?
#
loop_
_entity_poly.entity_id
_entity_poly.type
_entity_poly.pdbx_seq_one_letter_code
_entity_poly.pdbx_strand_id
1 'polypeptide(L)'
;MIKPDAINTYFAARPEERALAEHLDEGFDITFGNARGDKAFWLADPKQHMRERFGLQNEVLVIYSPQTTSDARILTSIEQIMRSPDFKHRLDKVLVLVVHAGAKGPTTALLESDTDRVLIGLNVSELLDPTRGSLFLRARIAERFGNIDLLGMTSPIGSDKYFFGRDALVQELVQNVASKGQNSGLFGLRKTGKTSVLHAMRRRLDAQGVISDYVDCHNPGLHAARWWQALENIVERLSIKARGEFHKEVALQLNYGPHNCGTRFSSDISEIVGAAGCGVVLLLDEIEFITPKLSGALGAHWDEDFVPFWQTIRATHQELMGRLTFVLAGVNPSAVENTSFDGLPNPIFQLAQPKYLEPFNDEAVRKMLRFFGRYSGVFFDEPVIPFLTKQFGGHPFLIRLAASEVWSRGNKNDPAKLERLNVPDFQADSAHIRVRLMQPIKDILLSLVWWYPEEYQLLQILADGDASFVAEYLSAEPSNFVRFARYGLLDEGTNDFAIDDIKLFLREYGESYKAEISPFARSEIAPDLLPAVPDLEALGRLFEKRCEVEVSLRRAIVMYVGINRSWDESLMAKDLVRGLKRRSDRPDPVALFEGRKVKDVMEDLYTLDLRNIVLESWGVLGPLFGGHRQRFEMNMDTINVARRHDGHTKSVTPEQMEDFMNSYGWLSRHLAKVPV
;
A
#
# COMPACT_ATOMS: atom_id res chain seq x y z
N MET A 1 -7.00 -40.69 -27.84
CA MET A 1 -7.20 -41.48 -29.06
C MET A 1 -6.88 -40.56 -30.21
N ILE A 2 -6.13 -41.01 -31.23
CA ILE A 2 -5.86 -40.13 -32.38
C ILE A 2 -7.11 -40.10 -33.27
N LYS A 3 -7.66 -38.92 -33.53
CA LYS A 3 -8.85 -38.77 -34.37
C LYS A 3 -8.52 -39.22 -35.82
N PRO A 4 -9.47 -39.86 -36.53
CA PRO A 4 -9.23 -40.38 -37.88
C PRO A 4 -8.66 -39.34 -38.86
N ASP A 5 -9.12 -38.10 -38.77
CA ASP A 5 -8.65 -37.01 -39.63
C ASP A 5 -7.17 -36.70 -39.42
N ALA A 6 -6.70 -36.68 -38.16
CA ALA A 6 -5.29 -36.49 -37.84
C ALA A 6 -4.44 -37.68 -38.30
N ILE A 7 -4.99 -38.91 -38.21
CA ILE A 7 -4.32 -40.11 -38.72
C ILE A 7 -4.10 -39.99 -40.22
N ASN A 8 -5.16 -39.74 -40.99
CA ASN A 8 -5.11 -39.69 -42.43
C ASN A 8 -4.24 -38.54 -42.95
N THR A 9 -4.27 -37.39 -42.27
CA THR A 9 -3.60 -36.17 -42.75
C THR A 9 -2.11 -36.13 -42.36
N TYR A 10 -1.73 -36.71 -41.22
CA TYR A 10 -0.37 -36.53 -40.67
C TYR A 10 0.30 -37.84 -40.22
N PHE A 11 -0.35 -38.62 -39.36
CA PHE A 11 0.30 -39.75 -38.69
C PHE A 11 0.44 -41.00 -39.57
N ALA A 12 -0.36 -41.15 -40.65
CA ALA A 12 -0.25 -42.26 -41.58
C ALA A 12 1.14 -42.34 -42.24
N ALA A 13 1.77 -41.18 -42.48
CA ALA A 13 3.11 -41.09 -43.05
C ALA A 13 4.24 -41.09 -41.99
N ARG A 14 3.91 -41.09 -40.69
CA ARG A 14 4.87 -40.91 -39.58
C ARG A 14 4.60 -41.90 -38.43
N PRO A 15 4.96 -43.18 -38.59
CA PRO A 15 4.64 -44.23 -37.62
C PRO A 15 5.31 -44.07 -36.25
N GLU A 16 6.53 -43.51 -36.19
CA GLU A 16 7.22 -43.26 -34.91
C GLU A 16 6.50 -42.17 -34.08
N GLU A 17 6.14 -41.07 -34.73
CA GLU A 17 5.37 -39.99 -34.09
C GLU A 17 3.97 -40.46 -33.69
N ARG A 18 3.37 -41.34 -34.50
CA ARG A 18 2.09 -41.97 -34.19
C ARG A 18 2.17 -42.77 -32.90
N ALA A 19 3.22 -43.59 -32.73
CA ALA A 19 3.41 -44.37 -31.51
C ALA A 19 3.49 -43.46 -30.27
N LEU A 20 4.24 -42.35 -30.35
CA LEU A 20 4.30 -41.38 -29.25
C LEU A 20 2.95 -40.72 -28.96
N ALA A 21 2.23 -40.31 -30.00
CA ALA A 21 0.91 -39.71 -29.88
C ALA A 21 -0.14 -40.67 -29.31
N GLU A 22 -0.06 -41.97 -29.61
CA GLU A 22 -0.92 -43.01 -29.03
C GLU A 22 -0.71 -43.14 -27.52
N HIS A 23 0.51 -42.96 -27.02
CA HIS A 23 0.81 -42.97 -25.58
C HIS A 23 0.28 -41.74 -24.84
N LEU A 24 -0.19 -40.70 -25.55
CA LEU A 24 -0.89 -39.56 -24.97
C LEU A 24 -2.38 -39.85 -24.69
N ASP A 25 -2.91 -40.98 -25.19
CA ASP A 25 -4.29 -41.42 -24.96
C ASP A 25 -4.67 -41.53 -23.48
N GLU A 26 -3.68 -41.71 -22.59
CA GLU A 26 -3.91 -41.68 -21.14
C GLU A 26 -4.70 -40.44 -20.69
N GLY A 27 -4.40 -39.27 -21.27
CA GLY A 27 -5.03 -38.00 -20.90
C GLY A 27 -5.76 -37.29 -22.04
N PHE A 28 -5.39 -37.56 -23.29
CA PHE A 28 -5.75 -36.67 -24.40
C PHE A 28 -6.15 -37.41 -25.68
N ASP A 29 -7.04 -36.78 -26.44
CA ASP A 29 -7.37 -37.14 -27.81
C ASP A 29 -6.63 -36.23 -28.79
N ILE A 30 -5.80 -36.80 -29.67
CA ILE A 30 -5.04 -36.01 -30.63
C ILE A 30 -5.95 -35.67 -31.82
N THR A 31 -6.22 -34.39 -32.02
CA THR A 31 -7.17 -33.89 -33.02
C THR A 31 -6.49 -33.35 -34.27
N PHE A 32 -5.21 -32.98 -34.18
CA PHE A 32 -4.44 -32.39 -35.26
C PHE A 32 -2.95 -32.69 -35.11
N GLY A 33 -2.24 -32.79 -36.23
CA GLY A 33 -0.78 -32.89 -36.26
C GLY A 33 -0.20 -32.18 -37.47
N ASN A 34 0.92 -31.48 -37.29
CA ASN A 34 1.67 -30.86 -38.37
C ASN A 34 3.16 -30.75 -37.97
N ALA A 35 4.03 -30.42 -38.92
CA ALA A 35 5.45 -30.22 -38.71
C ALA A 35 5.85 -28.80 -39.12
N ARG A 36 6.78 -28.20 -38.37
CA ARG A 36 7.35 -26.89 -38.69
C ARG A 36 8.87 -26.96 -38.53
N GLY A 37 9.57 -27.00 -39.66
CA GLY A 37 11.01 -27.27 -39.69
C GLY A 37 11.29 -28.71 -39.28
N ASP A 38 12.14 -28.88 -38.28
CA ASP A 38 12.59 -30.15 -37.70
C ASP A 38 11.76 -30.62 -36.50
N LYS A 39 10.73 -29.88 -36.13
CA LYS A 39 9.85 -30.16 -34.99
C LYS A 39 8.45 -30.51 -35.47
N ALA A 40 7.84 -31.48 -34.81
CA ALA A 40 6.43 -31.79 -34.97
C ALA A 40 5.62 -31.14 -33.84
N PHE A 41 4.36 -30.81 -34.12
CA PHE A 41 3.43 -30.33 -33.11
C PHE A 41 2.04 -30.92 -33.33
N TRP A 42 1.35 -31.17 -32.23
CA TRP A 42 0.03 -31.79 -32.21
C TRP A 42 -0.91 -30.97 -31.31
N LEU A 43 -2.21 -31.03 -31.61
CA LEU A 43 -3.26 -30.50 -30.74
C LEU A 43 -3.91 -31.66 -29.99
N ALA A 44 -3.94 -31.55 -28.66
CA ALA A 44 -4.36 -32.62 -27.77
C ALA A 44 -5.60 -32.18 -26.97
N ASP A 45 -6.78 -32.66 -27.35
CA ASP A 45 -8.03 -32.37 -26.64
C ASP A 45 -8.08 -33.16 -25.31
N PRO A 46 -8.26 -32.49 -24.16
CA PRO A 46 -8.26 -33.17 -22.87
C PRO A 46 -9.50 -34.06 -22.68
N LYS A 47 -9.28 -35.30 -22.22
CA LYS A 47 -10.37 -36.20 -21.78
C LYS A 47 -11.03 -35.68 -20.50
N GLN A 48 -12.25 -36.13 -20.22
CA GLN A 48 -13.07 -35.65 -19.10
C GLN A 48 -12.31 -35.62 -17.77
N HIS A 49 -11.57 -36.67 -17.45
CA HIS A 49 -10.81 -36.80 -16.21
C HIS A 49 -9.63 -35.81 -16.12
N MET A 50 -9.08 -35.36 -17.25
CA MET A 50 -8.07 -34.29 -17.30
C MET A 50 -8.72 -32.91 -17.17
N ARG A 51 -9.88 -32.71 -17.80
CA ARG A 51 -10.68 -31.48 -17.66
C ARG A 51 -11.12 -31.26 -16.22
N GLU A 52 -11.56 -32.31 -15.54
CA GLU A 52 -11.98 -32.26 -14.14
C GLU A 52 -10.79 -31.99 -13.20
N ARG A 53 -9.64 -32.64 -13.40
CA ARG A 53 -8.48 -32.51 -12.51
C ARG A 53 -7.69 -31.22 -12.69
N PHE A 54 -7.56 -30.72 -13.92
CA PHE A 54 -6.70 -29.59 -14.25
C PHE A 54 -7.47 -28.39 -14.83
N GLY A 55 -8.78 -28.50 -15.01
CA GLY A 55 -9.61 -27.39 -15.49
C GLY A 55 -9.46 -27.06 -16.97
N LEU A 56 -8.84 -27.94 -17.75
CA LEU A 56 -8.52 -27.70 -19.17
C LEU A 56 -9.83 -27.58 -19.99
N GLN A 57 -10.01 -26.46 -20.67
CA GLN A 57 -11.17 -26.22 -21.54
C GLN A 57 -10.84 -26.36 -23.02
N ASN A 58 -9.61 -25.99 -23.37
CA ASN A 58 -9.09 -25.93 -24.72
C ASN A 58 -8.11 -27.08 -25.00
N GLU A 59 -7.72 -27.24 -26.26
CA GLU A 59 -6.74 -28.25 -26.70
C GLU A 59 -5.34 -27.87 -26.19
N VAL A 60 -4.58 -28.82 -25.66
CA VAL A 60 -3.21 -28.59 -25.21
C VAL A 60 -2.25 -28.72 -26.39
N LEU A 61 -1.30 -27.79 -26.49
CA LEU A 61 -0.23 -27.90 -27.49
C LEU A 61 0.76 -28.96 -27.05
N VAL A 62 1.06 -29.91 -27.94
CA VAL A 62 2.16 -30.86 -27.79
C VAL A 62 3.22 -30.53 -28.82
N ILE A 63 4.46 -30.33 -28.40
CA ILE A 63 5.61 -30.21 -29.30
C ILE A 63 6.50 -31.43 -29.15
N TYR A 64 6.84 -32.06 -30.27
CA TYR A 64 7.83 -33.12 -30.33
C TYR A 64 9.15 -32.59 -30.92
N SER A 65 10.22 -32.73 -30.15
CA SER A 65 11.60 -32.46 -30.59
C SER A 65 12.41 -33.75 -30.58
N PRO A 66 12.84 -34.25 -31.76
CA PRO A 66 13.66 -35.46 -31.86
C PRO A 66 15.13 -35.21 -31.45
N GLN A 67 15.54 -33.96 -31.24
CA GLN A 67 16.93 -33.63 -30.94
C GLN A 67 17.34 -34.06 -29.52
N THR A 68 18.58 -34.53 -29.40
CA THR A 68 19.20 -34.95 -28.14
C THR A 68 19.67 -33.78 -27.27
N THR A 69 19.85 -32.59 -27.86
CA THR A 69 20.14 -31.35 -27.15
C THR A 69 18.91 -30.45 -27.17
N SER A 70 18.55 -29.91 -26.01
CA SER A 70 17.44 -28.96 -25.89
C SER A 70 17.98 -27.55 -26.11
N ASP A 71 17.48 -26.88 -27.15
CA ASP A 71 17.85 -25.50 -27.46
C ASP A 71 16.66 -24.54 -27.29
N ALA A 72 16.96 -23.25 -27.16
CA ALA A 72 15.95 -22.21 -26.97
C ALA A 72 14.96 -22.09 -28.16
N ARG A 73 15.26 -22.72 -29.31
CA ARG A 73 14.36 -22.71 -30.47
C ARG A 73 13.07 -23.47 -30.17
N ILE A 74 13.04 -24.38 -29.19
CA ILE A 74 11.77 -25.02 -28.76
C ILE A 74 10.81 -23.94 -28.25
N LEU A 75 11.27 -23.04 -27.38
CA LEU A 75 10.45 -21.95 -26.82
C LEU A 75 9.94 -21.00 -27.92
N THR A 76 10.80 -20.64 -28.87
CA THR A 76 10.41 -19.82 -30.04
C THR A 76 9.32 -20.51 -30.89
N SER A 77 9.44 -21.82 -31.12
CA SER A 77 8.42 -22.58 -31.86
C SER A 77 7.08 -22.64 -31.12
N ILE A 78 7.09 -22.85 -29.80
CA ILE A 78 5.88 -22.81 -28.96
C ILE A 78 5.19 -21.45 -29.15
N GLU A 79 5.94 -20.36 -28.99
CA GLU A 79 5.38 -19.01 -29.09
C GLU A 79 4.79 -18.70 -30.47
N GLN A 80 5.48 -19.06 -31.54
CA GLN A 80 4.98 -18.84 -32.90
C GLN A 80 3.69 -19.63 -33.19
N ILE A 81 3.61 -20.89 -32.72
CA ILE A 81 2.41 -21.73 -32.94
C ILE A 81 1.23 -21.18 -32.14
N MET A 82 1.45 -20.86 -30.86
CA MET A 82 0.39 -20.32 -29.99
C MET A 82 -0.12 -18.94 -30.44
N ARG A 83 0.73 -18.13 -31.10
CA ARG A 83 0.32 -16.84 -31.67
C ARG A 83 -0.34 -16.96 -33.05
N SER A 84 -0.24 -18.12 -33.71
CA SER A 84 -0.83 -18.33 -35.04
C SER A 84 -2.35 -18.10 -35.02
N PRO A 85 -2.93 -17.32 -35.94
CA PRO A 85 -4.37 -17.08 -36.01
C PRO A 85 -5.20 -18.38 -36.04
N ASP A 86 -4.66 -19.41 -36.70
CA ASP A 86 -5.32 -20.71 -36.89
C ASP A 86 -5.52 -21.49 -35.58
N PHE A 87 -4.66 -21.25 -34.57
CA PHE A 87 -4.60 -22.06 -33.34
C PHE A 87 -4.80 -21.24 -32.06
N LYS A 88 -4.59 -19.92 -32.10
CA LYS A 88 -4.59 -19.02 -30.93
C LYS A 88 -5.83 -19.15 -30.04
N HIS A 89 -7.01 -19.37 -30.62
CA HIS A 89 -8.27 -19.50 -29.89
C HIS A 89 -8.61 -20.94 -29.50
N ARG A 90 -7.98 -21.93 -30.15
CA ARG A 90 -8.20 -23.36 -29.91
C ARG A 90 -7.33 -23.92 -28.79
N LEU A 91 -6.16 -23.32 -28.59
CA LEU A 91 -5.16 -23.81 -27.65
C LEU A 91 -5.41 -23.36 -26.20
N ASP A 92 -5.12 -24.24 -25.26
CA ASP A 92 -4.92 -23.90 -23.85
C ASP A 92 -3.72 -22.97 -23.77
N LYS A 93 -3.88 -21.91 -23.01
CA LYS A 93 -2.90 -20.85 -23.02
C LYS A 93 -1.85 -21.05 -21.91
N VAL A 94 -2.07 -21.94 -20.95
CA VAL A 94 -1.22 -22.11 -19.76
C VAL A 94 -0.38 -23.37 -19.88
N LEU A 95 -0.97 -24.49 -20.29
CA LEU A 95 -0.28 -25.79 -20.34
C LEU A 95 0.24 -26.10 -21.75
N VAL A 96 1.51 -26.52 -21.83
CA VAL A 96 2.11 -27.08 -23.06
C VAL A 96 2.92 -28.32 -22.71
N LEU A 97 2.76 -29.38 -23.49
CA LEU A 97 3.53 -30.62 -23.35
C LEU A 97 4.68 -30.63 -24.35
N VAL A 98 5.88 -30.96 -23.89
CA VAL A 98 7.09 -31.03 -24.71
C VAL A 98 7.63 -32.45 -24.67
N VAL A 99 7.39 -33.21 -25.74
CA VAL A 99 7.96 -34.55 -25.92
C VAL A 99 9.37 -34.40 -26.47
N HIS A 100 10.37 -34.94 -25.78
CA HIS A 100 11.78 -34.77 -26.17
C HIS A 100 12.62 -36.03 -26.01
N ALA A 101 13.64 -36.16 -26.87
CA ALA A 101 14.65 -37.21 -26.78
C ALA A 101 15.91 -36.80 -25.97
N GLY A 102 16.02 -35.53 -25.57
CA GLY A 102 17.20 -34.99 -24.87
C GLY A 102 17.33 -35.36 -23.38
N ALA A 103 18.46 -35.00 -22.78
CA ALA A 103 18.78 -35.26 -21.38
C ALA A 103 17.82 -34.51 -20.42
N LYS A 104 17.22 -35.23 -19.47
CA LYS A 104 16.15 -34.71 -18.58
C LYS A 104 16.53 -33.40 -17.87
N GLY A 105 17.69 -33.33 -17.21
CA GLY A 105 18.09 -32.15 -16.42
C GLY A 105 18.13 -30.84 -17.21
N PRO A 106 18.97 -30.73 -18.26
CA PRO A 106 19.06 -29.52 -19.09
C PRO A 106 17.73 -29.13 -19.75
N THR A 107 16.95 -30.11 -20.21
CA THR A 107 15.63 -29.82 -20.81
C THR A 107 14.67 -29.26 -19.78
N THR A 108 14.59 -29.86 -18.59
CA THR A 108 13.74 -29.39 -17.51
C THR A 108 14.09 -27.96 -17.11
N ALA A 109 15.38 -27.64 -16.95
CA ALA A 109 15.85 -26.29 -16.64
C ALA A 109 15.48 -25.26 -17.73
N LEU A 110 15.58 -25.64 -19.01
CA LEU A 110 15.15 -24.79 -20.12
C LEU A 110 13.64 -24.54 -20.08
N LEU A 111 12.84 -25.57 -19.84
CA LEU A 111 11.38 -25.45 -19.79
C LEU A 111 10.91 -24.65 -18.56
N GLU A 112 11.63 -24.74 -17.43
CA GLU A 112 11.38 -23.93 -16.22
C GLU A 112 11.77 -22.46 -16.38
N SER A 113 12.58 -22.11 -17.38
CA SER A 113 12.91 -20.71 -17.66
C SER A 113 11.74 -19.90 -18.24
N ASP A 114 10.68 -20.56 -18.74
CA ASP A 114 9.45 -19.91 -19.17
C ASP A 114 8.53 -19.68 -17.97
N THR A 115 8.43 -18.43 -17.53
CA THR A 115 7.61 -18.05 -16.37
C THR A 115 6.14 -17.80 -16.71
N ASP A 116 5.80 -17.68 -18.00
CA ASP A 116 4.45 -17.33 -18.46
C ASP A 116 3.56 -18.56 -18.69
N ARG A 117 4.19 -19.74 -18.83
CA ARG A 117 3.55 -20.99 -19.24
C ARG A 117 4.08 -22.15 -18.40
N VAL A 118 3.21 -23.13 -18.16
CA VAL A 118 3.61 -24.39 -17.53
C VAL A 118 4.01 -25.36 -18.63
N LEU A 119 5.32 -25.41 -18.88
CA LEU A 119 5.92 -26.34 -19.85
C LEU A 119 6.29 -27.65 -19.14
N ILE A 120 5.82 -28.77 -19.70
CA ILE A 120 6.05 -30.11 -19.14
C ILE A 120 6.85 -30.96 -20.09
N GLY A 121 8.08 -31.29 -19.70
CA GLY A 121 8.95 -32.20 -20.43
C GLY A 121 8.51 -33.65 -20.24
N LEU A 122 8.24 -34.34 -21.35
CA LEU A 122 7.97 -35.78 -21.41
C LEU A 122 9.11 -36.43 -22.18
N ASN A 123 9.96 -37.19 -21.50
CA ASN A 123 11.04 -37.90 -22.19
C ASN A 123 10.47 -39.07 -23.00
N VAL A 124 10.94 -39.24 -24.24
CA VAL A 124 10.50 -40.33 -25.12
C VAL A 124 10.66 -41.71 -24.47
N SER A 125 11.74 -41.95 -23.75
CA SER A 125 11.98 -43.27 -23.12
C SER A 125 11.00 -43.55 -21.97
N GLU A 126 10.60 -42.54 -21.19
CA GLU A 126 9.57 -42.69 -20.16
C GLU A 126 8.17 -42.82 -20.75
N LEU A 127 7.90 -42.08 -21.84
CA LEU A 127 6.60 -42.10 -22.48
C LEU A 127 6.31 -43.47 -23.12
N LEU A 128 7.33 -44.14 -23.67
CA LEU A 128 7.22 -45.46 -24.29
C LEU A 128 7.38 -46.61 -23.29
N ASP A 129 7.69 -46.35 -22.02
CA ASP A 129 7.86 -47.40 -21.02
C ASP A 129 6.50 -48.02 -20.65
N PRO A 130 6.27 -49.32 -20.90
CA PRO A 130 5.01 -49.98 -20.56
C PRO A 130 4.76 -50.08 -19.05
N THR A 131 5.78 -49.87 -18.21
CA THR A 131 5.69 -49.92 -16.74
C THR A 131 5.39 -48.56 -16.09
N ARG A 132 5.28 -47.48 -16.88
CA ARG A 132 5.03 -46.10 -16.39
C ARG A 132 3.71 -45.91 -15.62
N GLY A 133 2.78 -46.87 -15.72
CA GLY A 133 1.47 -46.82 -15.09
C GLY A 133 0.43 -46.01 -15.88
N SER A 134 -0.82 -46.02 -15.40
CA SER A 134 -1.98 -45.38 -16.07
C SER A 134 -2.23 -43.93 -15.67
N LEU A 135 -1.40 -43.37 -14.80
CA LEU A 135 -1.50 -41.99 -14.31
C LEU A 135 -0.22 -41.18 -14.59
N PHE A 136 0.64 -41.64 -15.51
CA PHE A 136 1.94 -41.03 -15.76
C PHE A 136 1.83 -39.56 -16.19
N LEU A 137 1.05 -39.25 -17.23
CA LEU A 137 0.86 -37.88 -17.71
C LEU A 137 0.25 -37.01 -16.61
N ARG A 138 -0.75 -37.55 -15.93
CA ARG A 138 -1.45 -36.85 -14.85
C ARG A 138 -0.52 -36.58 -13.66
N ALA A 139 0.35 -37.51 -13.29
CA ALA A 139 1.34 -37.33 -12.23
C ALA A 139 2.39 -36.29 -12.61
N ARG A 140 2.88 -36.30 -13.85
CA ARG A 140 3.80 -35.25 -14.36
C ARG A 140 3.17 -33.88 -14.36
N ILE A 141 1.91 -33.79 -14.80
CA ILE A 141 1.13 -32.55 -14.80
C ILE A 141 0.90 -32.06 -13.37
N ALA A 142 0.50 -32.94 -12.44
CA ALA A 142 0.31 -32.60 -11.04
C ALA A 142 1.61 -32.20 -10.34
N GLU A 143 2.72 -32.92 -10.54
CA GLU A 143 4.05 -32.58 -10.00
C GLU A 143 4.45 -31.15 -10.37
N ARG A 144 4.30 -30.79 -11.65
CA ARG A 144 4.64 -29.45 -12.14
C ARG A 144 3.71 -28.38 -11.60
N PHE A 145 2.40 -28.64 -11.60
CA PHE A 145 1.41 -27.69 -11.10
C PHE A 145 1.49 -27.49 -9.58
N GLY A 146 1.70 -28.55 -8.81
CA GLY A 146 1.82 -28.49 -7.35
C GLY A 146 3.08 -27.78 -6.87
N ASN A 147 4.13 -27.70 -7.69
CA ASN A 147 5.31 -26.89 -7.40
C ASN A 147 5.08 -25.38 -7.63
N ILE A 148 3.99 -24.98 -8.29
CA ILE A 148 3.73 -23.59 -8.67
C ILE A 148 2.56 -23.05 -7.85
N ASP A 149 2.89 -22.26 -6.83
CA ASP A 149 1.88 -21.52 -6.06
C ASP A 149 1.36 -20.30 -6.84
N LEU A 150 0.40 -20.53 -7.73
CA LEU A 150 -0.24 -19.43 -8.47
C LEU A 150 -1.09 -18.53 -7.56
N LEU A 151 -1.56 -19.03 -6.41
CA LEU A 151 -2.32 -18.24 -5.44
C LEU A 151 -1.39 -17.21 -4.78
N GLY A 152 -0.18 -17.59 -4.39
CA GLY A 152 0.79 -16.74 -3.68
C GLY A 152 1.63 -15.79 -4.55
N MET A 153 1.57 -15.88 -5.89
CA MET A 153 2.38 -15.01 -6.77
C MET A 153 2.06 -13.52 -6.56
N THR A 154 3.10 -12.75 -6.23
CA THR A 154 3.03 -11.31 -5.91
C THR A 154 3.29 -10.39 -7.12
N SER A 155 3.87 -10.93 -8.20
CA SER A 155 4.16 -10.16 -9.41
C SER A 155 2.87 -9.74 -10.14
N PRO A 156 2.83 -8.54 -10.76
CA PRO A 156 1.73 -8.12 -11.61
C PRO A 156 1.51 -9.16 -12.70
N ILE A 157 0.26 -9.61 -12.85
CA ILE A 157 0.04 -10.74 -13.72
C ILE A 157 0.06 -10.28 -15.18
N GLY A 158 1.12 -10.64 -15.89
CA GLY A 158 1.44 -10.16 -17.24
C GLY A 158 0.53 -10.67 -18.36
N SER A 159 -0.47 -11.51 -18.04
CA SER A 159 -1.35 -12.16 -19.02
C SER A 159 -2.82 -11.93 -18.69
N ASP A 160 -3.64 -11.63 -19.71
CA ASP A 160 -5.11 -11.46 -19.60
C ASP A 160 -5.82 -12.66 -18.95
N LYS A 161 -5.18 -13.84 -18.96
CA LYS A 161 -5.74 -15.08 -18.41
C LYS A 161 -6.01 -15.02 -16.91
N TYR A 162 -5.29 -14.15 -16.20
CA TYR A 162 -5.37 -14.05 -14.75
C TYR A 162 -6.00 -12.74 -14.29
N PHE A 163 -6.69 -12.06 -15.20
CA PHE A 163 -7.39 -10.82 -14.96
C PHE A 163 -8.87 -11.11 -14.73
N PHE A 164 -9.37 -10.87 -13.51
CA PHE A 164 -10.72 -11.26 -13.10
C PHE A 164 -11.56 -10.05 -12.76
N GLY A 165 -12.86 -10.08 -13.06
CA GLY A 165 -13.86 -9.12 -12.57
C GLY A 165 -13.74 -7.68 -13.09
N ARG A 166 -12.72 -7.36 -13.89
CA ARG A 166 -12.38 -5.99 -14.33
C ARG A 166 -12.53 -5.75 -15.82
N ASP A 167 -13.07 -6.71 -16.56
CA ASP A 167 -13.15 -6.64 -18.02
C ASP A 167 -13.96 -5.45 -18.53
N ALA A 168 -15.09 -5.17 -17.87
CA ALA A 168 -15.95 -4.02 -18.19
C ALA A 168 -15.22 -2.70 -17.96
N LEU A 169 -14.52 -2.55 -16.83
CA LEU A 169 -13.73 -1.35 -16.52
C LEU A 169 -12.62 -1.14 -17.55
N VAL A 170 -11.85 -2.19 -17.88
CA VAL A 170 -10.79 -2.07 -18.91
C VAL A 170 -11.39 -1.72 -20.27
N GLN A 171 -12.51 -2.34 -20.65
CA GLN A 171 -13.17 -2.04 -21.92
C GLN A 171 -13.63 -0.58 -21.98
N GLU A 172 -14.22 -0.09 -20.90
CA GLU A 172 -14.67 1.29 -20.80
C GLU A 172 -13.49 2.29 -20.87
N LEU A 173 -12.41 2.02 -20.12
CA LEU A 173 -11.20 2.85 -20.13
C LEU A 173 -10.56 2.88 -21.53
N VAL A 174 -10.43 1.73 -22.20
CA VAL A 174 -9.92 1.64 -23.57
C VAL A 174 -10.81 2.42 -24.55
N GLN A 175 -12.14 2.30 -24.45
CA GLN A 175 -13.07 3.07 -25.29
C GLN A 175 -12.95 4.58 -25.06
N ASN A 176 -12.77 5.02 -23.82
CA ASN A 176 -12.61 6.44 -23.50
C ASN A 176 -11.35 7.01 -24.17
N VAL A 177 -10.20 6.35 -24.00
CA VAL A 177 -8.91 6.87 -24.49
C VAL A 177 -8.71 6.69 -25.99
N ALA A 178 -9.13 5.56 -26.56
CA ALA A 178 -8.89 5.23 -27.96
C ALA A 178 -10.00 5.71 -28.91
N SER A 179 -11.26 5.70 -28.46
CA SER A 179 -12.41 6.03 -29.34
C SER A 179 -13.01 7.40 -29.07
N LYS A 180 -13.11 7.82 -27.80
CA LYS A 180 -13.73 9.11 -27.43
C LYS A 180 -12.72 10.26 -27.29
N GLY A 181 -11.42 9.97 -27.28
CA GLY A 181 -10.39 10.98 -27.03
C GLY A 181 -10.47 11.58 -25.63
N GLN A 182 -10.93 10.81 -24.63
CA GLN A 182 -11.13 11.26 -23.25
C GLN A 182 -10.08 10.66 -22.32
N ASN A 183 -9.49 11.50 -21.46
CA ASN A 183 -8.54 11.06 -20.44
C ASN A 183 -9.28 10.42 -19.26
N SER A 184 -8.62 9.53 -18.53
CA SER A 184 -9.25 8.79 -17.42
C SER A 184 -8.29 8.66 -16.23
N GLY A 185 -8.85 8.59 -15.02
CA GLY A 185 -8.10 8.30 -13.79
C GLY A 185 -8.50 6.94 -13.22
N LEU A 186 -7.53 6.20 -12.70
CA LEU A 186 -7.69 4.89 -12.08
C LEU A 186 -7.04 4.90 -10.69
N PHE A 187 -7.84 5.09 -9.66
CA PHE A 187 -7.38 5.23 -8.29
C PHE A 187 -7.76 4.04 -7.43
N GLY A 188 -6.99 3.79 -6.37
CA GLY A 188 -7.24 2.71 -5.42
C GLY A 188 -6.01 2.42 -4.59
N LEU A 189 -6.17 1.70 -3.49
CA LEU A 189 -5.06 1.39 -2.58
C LEU A 189 -3.96 0.55 -3.23
N ARG A 190 -2.80 0.46 -2.57
CA ARG A 190 -1.74 -0.47 -2.97
C ARG A 190 -2.28 -1.91 -3.01
N LYS A 191 -1.74 -2.73 -3.91
CA LYS A 191 -2.11 -4.15 -4.10
C LYS A 191 -3.56 -4.44 -4.52
N THR A 192 -4.36 -3.42 -4.89
CA THR A 192 -5.73 -3.60 -5.41
C THR A 192 -5.77 -4.11 -6.86
N GLY A 193 -4.69 -3.92 -7.63
CA GLY A 193 -4.55 -4.44 -9.00
C GLY A 193 -4.50 -3.38 -10.11
N LYS A 194 -4.27 -2.10 -9.79
CA LYS A 194 -4.16 -0.99 -10.77
C LYS A 194 -3.17 -1.27 -11.90
N THR A 195 -1.94 -1.67 -11.57
CA THR A 195 -0.90 -2.04 -12.56
C THR A 195 -1.36 -3.18 -13.47
N SER A 196 -2.07 -4.19 -12.92
CA SER A 196 -2.65 -5.29 -13.73
C SER A 196 -3.70 -4.78 -14.72
N VAL A 197 -4.51 -3.79 -14.33
CA VAL A 197 -5.49 -3.12 -15.22
C VAL A 197 -4.77 -2.37 -16.33
N LEU A 198 -3.72 -1.59 -16.02
CA LEU A 198 -2.96 -0.86 -17.03
C LEU A 198 -2.27 -1.79 -18.03
N HIS A 199 -1.71 -2.92 -17.58
CA HIS A 199 -1.16 -3.92 -18.50
C HIS A 199 -2.23 -4.57 -19.39
N ALA A 200 -3.42 -4.84 -18.84
CA ALA A 200 -4.55 -5.34 -19.64
C ALA A 200 -5.02 -4.30 -20.67
N MET A 201 -5.05 -3.01 -20.29
CA MET A 201 -5.34 -1.92 -21.22
C MET A 201 -4.31 -1.86 -22.35
N ARG A 202 -3.02 -1.86 -22.02
CA ARG A 202 -1.93 -1.87 -23.02
C ARG A 202 -2.12 -2.99 -24.04
N ARG A 203 -2.35 -4.23 -23.58
CA ARG A 203 -2.58 -5.37 -24.48
C ARG A 203 -3.78 -5.18 -25.43
N ARG A 204 -4.88 -4.60 -24.94
CA ARG A 204 -6.07 -4.33 -25.77
C ARG A 204 -5.84 -3.18 -26.75
N LEU A 205 -5.09 -2.15 -26.35
CA LEU A 205 -4.69 -1.04 -27.21
C LEU A 205 -3.78 -1.53 -28.33
N ASP A 206 -2.75 -2.32 -27.99
CA ASP A 206 -1.83 -2.91 -28.95
C ASP A 206 -2.58 -3.83 -29.95
N ALA A 207 -3.57 -4.60 -29.47
CA ALA A 207 -4.42 -5.42 -30.34
C ALA A 207 -5.34 -4.62 -31.28
N GLN A 208 -5.68 -3.38 -30.91
CA GLN A 208 -6.41 -2.43 -31.75
C GLN A 208 -5.49 -1.59 -32.66
N GLY A 209 -4.17 -1.81 -32.57
CA GLY A 209 -3.18 -1.04 -33.30
C GLY A 209 -3.03 0.39 -32.79
N VAL A 210 -3.34 0.67 -31.53
CA VAL A 210 -3.14 1.97 -30.89
C VAL A 210 -1.76 1.99 -30.22
N ILE A 211 -0.96 3.02 -30.47
CA ILE A 211 0.36 3.14 -29.84
C ILE A 211 0.15 3.55 -28.38
N SER A 212 0.73 2.77 -27.46
CA SER A 212 0.68 3.08 -26.03
C SER A 212 2.04 2.97 -25.36
N ASP A 213 2.33 3.87 -24.43
CA ASP A 213 3.51 3.79 -23.54
C ASP A 213 3.08 3.60 -22.09
N TYR A 214 3.76 2.70 -21.38
CA TYR A 214 3.55 2.48 -19.95
C TYR A 214 4.68 3.18 -19.18
N VAL A 215 4.29 4.15 -18.36
CA VAL A 215 5.19 5.05 -17.65
C VAL A 215 5.03 4.80 -16.16
N ASP A 216 6.03 4.15 -15.55
CA ASP A 216 6.14 4.06 -14.10
C ASP A 216 6.74 5.36 -13.55
N CYS A 217 5.93 6.16 -12.86
CA CYS A 217 6.35 7.46 -12.35
C CYS A 217 7.35 7.37 -11.18
N HIS A 218 7.46 6.21 -10.54
CA HIS A 218 8.46 5.94 -9.51
C HIS A 218 9.82 5.57 -10.11
N ASN A 219 9.89 5.20 -11.39
CA ASN A 219 11.14 4.81 -12.03
C ASN A 219 12.15 5.97 -11.96
N PRO A 220 13.39 5.77 -11.46
CA PRO A 220 14.40 6.83 -11.35
C PRO A 220 14.64 7.61 -12.66
N GLY A 221 14.50 6.97 -13.81
CA GLY A 221 14.66 7.61 -15.12
C GLY A 221 13.57 8.63 -15.48
N LEU A 222 12.42 8.58 -14.80
CA LEU A 222 11.38 9.62 -14.89
C LEU A 222 11.38 10.49 -13.63
N HIS A 223 11.41 9.86 -12.45
CA HIS A 223 11.30 10.51 -11.16
C HIS A 223 12.36 11.59 -10.95
N ALA A 224 13.61 11.33 -11.32
CA ALA A 224 14.71 12.28 -11.17
C ALA A 224 14.92 13.19 -12.41
N ALA A 225 14.18 12.96 -13.49
CA ALA A 225 14.33 13.71 -14.73
C ALA A 225 13.52 15.01 -14.69
N ARG A 226 14.06 16.11 -15.25
CA ARG A 226 13.27 17.33 -15.41
C ARG A 226 12.17 17.12 -16.45
N TRP A 227 11.09 17.91 -16.37
CA TRP A 227 9.89 17.70 -17.20
C TRP A 227 10.16 17.57 -18.71
N TRP A 228 11.10 18.33 -19.27
CA TRP A 228 11.42 18.26 -20.70
C TRP A 228 12.15 16.97 -21.07
N GLN A 229 13.03 16.47 -20.20
CA GLN A 229 13.73 15.19 -20.38
C GLN A 229 12.76 14.02 -20.25
N ALA A 230 11.82 14.11 -19.30
CA ALA A 230 10.77 13.12 -19.13
C ALA A 230 9.91 12.99 -20.40
N LEU A 231 9.50 14.11 -21.02
CA LEU A 231 8.75 14.12 -22.27
C LEU A 231 9.56 13.60 -23.46
N GLU A 232 10.84 13.98 -23.57
CA GLU A 232 11.77 13.45 -24.61
C GLU A 232 11.89 11.93 -24.51
N ASN A 233 12.12 11.41 -23.29
CA ASN A 233 12.22 9.98 -23.03
C ASN A 233 10.94 9.22 -23.40
N ILE A 234 9.75 9.80 -23.16
CA ILE A 234 8.47 9.21 -23.57
C ILE A 234 8.37 9.14 -25.10
N VAL A 235 8.69 10.23 -25.79
CA VAL A 235 8.63 10.30 -27.26
C VAL A 235 9.61 9.33 -27.91
N GLU A 236 10.83 9.21 -27.39
CA GLU A 236 11.82 8.25 -27.89
C GLU A 236 11.31 6.80 -27.78
N ARG A 237 10.71 6.42 -26.64
CA ARG A 237 10.11 5.09 -26.46
C ARG A 237 8.95 4.84 -27.42
N LEU A 238 8.08 5.84 -27.61
CA LEU A 238 6.98 5.77 -28.58
C LEU A 238 7.51 5.57 -30.01
N SER A 239 8.59 6.25 -30.39
CA SER A 239 9.24 6.10 -31.69
C SER A 239 9.80 4.70 -31.90
N ILE A 240 10.49 4.16 -30.90
CA ILE A 240 11.03 2.79 -30.94
C ILE A 240 9.88 1.79 -31.13
N LYS A 241 8.78 1.98 -30.41
CA LYS A 241 7.58 1.13 -30.52
C LYS A 241 6.91 1.26 -31.90
N ALA A 242 6.78 2.48 -32.43
CA ALA A 242 6.25 2.73 -33.78
C ALA A 242 7.10 2.03 -34.86
N ARG A 243 8.43 2.04 -34.72
CA ARG A 243 9.33 1.35 -35.65
C ARG A 243 9.26 -0.17 -35.50
N GLY A 244 9.31 -0.68 -34.27
CA GLY A 244 9.39 -2.11 -33.99
C GLY A 244 8.08 -2.86 -34.23
N GLU A 245 6.97 -2.34 -33.72
CA GLU A 245 5.67 -3.02 -33.72
C GLU A 245 4.78 -2.60 -34.89
N PHE A 246 4.91 -1.36 -35.37
CA PHE A 246 4.08 -0.80 -36.45
C PHE A 246 4.83 -0.66 -37.78
N HIS A 247 6.14 -0.93 -37.79
CA HIS A 247 7.01 -0.80 -38.97
C HIS A 247 6.93 0.60 -39.64
N LYS A 248 6.79 1.64 -38.81
CA LYS A 248 6.77 3.04 -39.25
C LYS A 248 8.06 3.74 -38.83
N GLU A 249 8.80 4.29 -39.79
CA GLU A 249 9.89 5.20 -39.48
C GLU A 249 9.35 6.62 -39.36
N VAL A 250 9.70 7.28 -38.25
CA VAL A 250 9.29 8.64 -37.92
C VAL A 250 10.56 9.46 -37.73
N ALA A 251 10.67 10.58 -38.42
CA ALA A 251 11.82 11.48 -38.31
C ALA A 251 11.55 12.50 -37.19
N LEU A 252 12.15 12.28 -36.02
CA LEU A 252 11.93 13.08 -34.82
C LEU A 252 13.06 14.09 -34.58
N GLN A 253 12.74 15.18 -33.89
CA GLN A 253 13.73 16.20 -33.52
C GLN A 253 14.43 15.89 -32.18
N LEU A 254 13.69 15.27 -31.23
CA LEU A 254 14.07 14.80 -29.88
C LEU A 254 14.72 15.82 -28.93
N ASN A 255 15.73 16.58 -29.33
CA ASN A 255 16.59 17.44 -28.48
C ASN A 255 15.81 18.47 -27.61
N TYR A 256 15.18 18.05 -26.52
CA TYR A 256 14.27 18.91 -25.78
C TYR A 256 15.04 19.76 -24.78
N GLY A 257 14.66 21.03 -24.74
CA GLY A 257 15.10 22.00 -23.74
C GLY A 257 13.89 22.72 -23.16
N PRO A 258 14.09 23.42 -22.03
CA PRO A 258 13.00 24.05 -21.30
C PRO A 258 12.20 25.06 -22.13
N HIS A 259 12.81 25.68 -23.14
CA HIS A 259 12.17 26.70 -23.98
C HIS A 259 11.50 26.17 -25.25
N ASN A 260 11.83 24.97 -25.71
CA ASN A 260 11.35 24.42 -26.99
C ASN A 260 10.51 23.15 -26.83
N CYS A 261 10.51 22.54 -25.64
CA CYS A 261 9.91 21.24 -25.40
C CYS A 261 8.42 21.22 -25.78
N GLY A 262 7.64 22.24 -25.42
CA GLY A 262 6.21 22.32 -25.76
C GLY A 262 5.96 22.17 -27.28
N THR A 263 6.67 22.94 -28.09
CA THR A 263 6.54 22.89 -29.56
C THR A 263 7.08 21.60 -30.17
N ARG A 264 8.21 21.09 -29.66
CA ARG A 264 8.84 19.87 -30.20
C ARG A 264 8.04 18.63 -29.86
N PHE A 265 7.55 18.53 -28.61
CA PHE A 265 6.71 17.44 -28.17
C PHE A 265 5.43 17.34 -29.01
N SER A 266 4.73 18.46 -29.24
CA SER A 266 3.54 18.45 -30.09
C SER A 266 3.85 18.02 -31.53
N SER A 267 4.92 18.56 -32.12
CA SER A 267 5.36 18.19 -33.47
C SER A 267 5.72 16.71 -33.58
N ASP A 268 6.53 16.19 -32.66
CA ASP A 268 7.00 14.80 -32.68
C ASP A 268 5.85 13.81 -32.47
N ILE A 269 4.91 14.11 -31.55
CA ILE A 269 3.69 13.28 -31.38
C ILE A 269 2.79 13.35 -32.61
N SER A 270 2.66 14.53 -33.24
CA SER A 270 1.90 14.68 -34.49
C SER A 270 2.46 13.80 -35.61
N GLU A 271 3.79 13.75 -35.75
CA GLU A 271 4.47 12.88 -36.72
C GLU A 271 4.23 11.40 -36.42
N ILE A 272 4.29 10.99 -35.14
CA ILE A 272 3.98 9.61 -34.72
C ILE A 272 2.54 9.24 -35.06
N VAL A 273 1.57 10.08 -34.68
CA VAL A 273 0.14 9.88 -34.96
C VAL A 273 -0.12 9.84 -36.48
N GLY A 274 0.53 10.72 -37.24
CA GLY A 274 0.42 10.78 -38.70
C GLY A 274 0.97 9.53 -39.38
N ALA A 275 2.16 9.06 -38.98
CA ALA A 275 2.80 7.89 -39.55
C ALA A 275 2.06 6.59 -39.21
N ALA A 276 1.60 6.45 -37.97
CA ALA A 276 0.90 5.27 -37.47
C ALA A 276 -0.57 5.22 -37.91
N GLY A 277 -1.21 6.37 -38.13
CA GLY A 277 -2.62 6.47 -38.47
C GLY A 277 -3.57 6.19 -37.29
N CYS A 278 -3.04 6.11 -36.08
CA CYS A 278 -3.76 5.83 -34.84
C CYS A 278 -3.37 6.84 -33.75
N GLY A 279 -4.16 6.90 -32.67
CA GLY A 279 -3.85 7.72 -31.50
C GLY A 279 -2.70 7.17 -30.67
N VAL A 280 -2.18 8.02 -29.79
CA VAL A 280 -1.18 7.70 -28.78
C VAL A 280 -1.83 7.75 -27.39
N VAL A 281 -1.59 6.73 -26.58
CA VAL A 281 -2.09 6.64 -25.19
C VAL A 281 -0.93 6.54 -24.20
N LEU A 282 -0.87 7.46 -23.24
CA LEU A 282 0.10 7.40 -22.14
C LEU A 282 -0.56 6.75 -20.91
N LEU A 283 0.01 5.66 -20.39
CA LEU A 283 -0.45 4.98 -19.19
C LEU A 283 0.52 5.29 -18.05
N LEU A 284 0.20 6.28 -17.22
CA LEU A 284 1.05 6.73 -16.10
C LEU A 284 0.64 6.02 -14.81
N ASP A 285 1.53 5.20 -14.25
CA ASP A 285 1.33 4.48 -12.98
C ASP A 285 2.08 5.19 -11.84
N GLU A 286 1.57 5.04 -10.61
CA GLU A 286 2.08 5.69 -9.39
C GLU A 286 2.27 7.22 -9.54
N ILE A 287 1.24 7.92 -10.02
CA ILE A 287 1.27 9.37 -10.34
C ILE A 287 1.72 10.27 -9.18
N GLU A 288 1.64 9.79 -7.94
CA GLU A 288 2.09 10.50 -6.73
C GLU A 288 3.53 10.96 -6.84
N PHE A 289 4.40 10.14 -7.46
CA PHE A 289 5.83 10.41 -7.54
C PHE A 289 6.19 11.62 -8.39
N ILE A 290 5.28 12.08 -9.25
CA ILE A 290 5.46 13.30 -10.03
C ILE A 290 4.44 14.39 -9.67
N THR A 291 3.64 14.20 -8.61
CA THR A 291 2.64 15.17 -8.16
C THR A 291 3.22 16.07 -7.07
N PRO A 292 3.04 17.40 -7.13
CA PRO A 292 3.58 18.32 -6.14
C PRO A 292 3.16 17.96 -4.72
N LYS A 293 4.05 18.16 -3.75
CA LYS A 293 3.89 17.80 -2.33
C LYS A 293 3.77 16.29 -2.03
N LEU A 294 3.62 15.45 -3.05
CA LEU A 294 3.56 13.99 -2.95
C LEU A 294 4.79 13.29 -3.54
N SER A 295 5.63 13.98 -4.29
CA SER A 295 6.78 13.36 -4.98
C SER A 295 7.94 12.95 -4.05
N GLY A 296 7.86 13.30 -2.76
CA GLY A 296 8.89 13.06 -1.75
C GLY A 296 10.15 13.90 -1.96
N ALA A 297 11.12 13.81 -1.04
CA ALA A 297 12.32 14.65 -1.06
C ALA A 297 13.16 14.52 -2.35
N LEU A 298 13.30 13.30 -2.89
CA LEU A 298 14.03 13.05 -4.14
C LEU A 298 13.30 13.60 -5.37
N GLY A 299 12.00 13.82 -5.28
CA GLY A 299 11.16 14.37 -6.35
C GLY A 299 10.76 15.82 -6.12
N ALA A 300 11.39 16.55 -5.18
CA ALA A 300 10.98 17.92 -4.83
C ALA A 300 10.96 18.89 -6.03
N HIS A 301 11.78 18.62 -7.07
CA HIS A 301 11.74 19.41 -8.29
C HIS A 301 10.41 19.30 -9.06
N TRP A 302 9.59 18.28 -8.81
CA TRP A 302 8.25 18.13 -9.38
C TRP A 302 7.27 19.20 -8.93
N ASP A 303 7.54 19.89 -7.82
CA ASP A 303 6.75 21.06 -7.42
C ASP A 303 6.81 22.16 -8.50
N GLU A 304 7.96 22.31 -9.17
CA GLU A 304 8.13 23.24 -10.29
C GLU A 304 7.81 22.61 -11.65
N ASP A 305 8.10 21.32 -11.81
CA ASP A 305 8.06 20.63 -13.12
C ASP A 305 6.66 20.11 -13.50
N PHE A 306 5.78 19.87 -12.52
CA PHE A 306 4.45 19.31 -12.77
C PHE A 306 3.62 20.18 -13.72
N VAL A 307 3.58 21.49 -13.49
CA VAL A 307 2.78 22.43 -14.28
C VAL A 307 3.23 22.47 -15.75
N PRO A 308 4.51 22.75 -16.09
CA PRO A 308 4.94 22.79 -17.50
C PRO A 308 4.86 21.42 -18.19
N PHE A 309 5.08 20.32 -17.45
CA PHE A 309 4.88 18.95 -17.96
C PHE A 309 3.45 18.75 -18.46
N TRP A 310 2.46 19.00 -17.59
CA TRP A 310 1.05 18.79 -17.91
C TRP A 310 0.46 19.83 -18.86
N GLN A 311 0.96 21.07 -18.84
CA GLN A 311 0.60 22.07 -19.84
C GLN A 311 0.98 21.60 -21.26
N THR A 312 2.18 21.03 -21.40
CA THR A 312 2.66 20.52 -22.69
C THR A 312 1.80 19.36 -23.20
N ILE A 313 1.50 18.39 -22.33
CA ILE A 313 0.63 17.25 -22.68
C ILE A 313 -0.78 17.74 -23.03
N ARG A 314 -1.37 18.63 -22.23
CA ARG A 314 -2.71 19.17 -22.46
C ARG A 314 -2.80 19.96 -23.77
N ALA A 315 -1.83 20.82 -24.06
CA ALA A 315 -1.79 21.58 -25.31
C ALA A 315 -1.77 20.63 -26.52
N THR A 316 -0.89 19.62 -26.48
CA THR A 316 -0.78 18.61 -27.53
C THR A 316 -2.06 17.78 -27.69
N HIS A 317 -2.69 17.38 -26.58
CA HIS A 317 -3.99 16.71 -26.59
C HIS A 317 -5.06 17.52 -27.32
N GLN A 318 -5.12 18.83 -27.09
CA GLN A 318 -6.09 19.74 -27.72
C GLN A 318 -5.77 19.97 -29.21
N GLU A 319 -4.50 20.22 -29.54
CA GLU A 319 -4.04 20.42 -30.92
C GLU A 319 -4.31 19.20 -31.80
N LEU A 320 -4.13 18.00 -31.26
CA LEU A 320 -4.36 16.74 -31.96
C LEU A 320 -5.81 16.22 -31.85
N MET A 321 -6.75 17.06 -31.42
CA MET A 321 -8.18 16.72 -31.30
C MET A 321 -8.43 15.43 -30.52
N GLY A 322 -7.72 15.23 -29.41
CA GLY A 322 -7.87 14.05 -28.55
C GLY A 322 -7.19 12.78 -29.08
N ARG A 323 -6.29 12.88 -30.06
CA ARG A 323 -5.47 11.72 -30.52
C ARG A 323 -4.27 11.43 -29.64
N LEU A 324 -3.89 12.33 -28.73
CA LEU A 324 -3.01 12.03 -27.60
C LEU A 324 -3.88 11.99 -26.34
N THR A 325 -4.01 10.84 -25.70
CA THR A 325 -4.75 10.70 -24.44
C THR A 325 -3.88 10.08 -23.35
N PHE A 326 -4.32 10.19 -22.10
CA PHE A 326 -3.62 9.58 -20.99
C PHE A 326 -4.57 8.94 -19.97
N VAL A 327 -4.02 7.96 -19.25
CA VAL A 327 -4.61 7.34 -18.07
C VAL A 327 -3.67 7.58 -16.91
N LEU A 328 -4.19 8.16 -15.83
CA LEU A 328 -3.45 8.28 -14.57
C LEU A 328 -3.85 7.14 -13.66
N ALA A 329 -2.88 6.47 -13.05
CA ALA A 329 -3.14 5.54 -11.96
C ALA A 329 -2.34 5.91 -10.71
N GLY A 330 -2.99 5.74 -9.56
CA GLY A 330 -2.41 6.10 -8.27
C GLY A 330 -3.26 5.64 -7.10
N VAL A 331 -2.79 5.90 -5.90
CA VAL A 331 -3.59 5.91 -4.68
C VAL A 331 -4.31 7.25 -4.50
N ASN A 332 -3.68 8.37 -4.88
CA ASN A 332 -4.14 9.72 -4.58
C ASN A 332 -4.59 10.47 -5.86
N PRO A 333 -5.88 10.87 -5.96
CA PRO A 333 -6.41 11.61 -7.10
C PRO A 333 -6.14 13.13 -7.08
N SER A 334 -5.39 13.65 -6.11
CA SER A 334 -5.08 15.08 -5.97
C SER A 334 -4.51 15.72 -7.24
N ALA A 335 -3.75 14.97 -8.05
CA ALA A 335 -3.25 15.41 -9.35
C ALA A 335 -4.37 15.95 -10.27
N VAL A 336 -5.59 15.43 -10.15
CA VAL A 336 -6.76 15.84 -10.96
C VAL A 336 -7.88 16.51 -10.15
N GLU A 337 -7.88 16.36 -8.82
CA GLU A 337 -8.86 16.96 -7.92
C GLU A 337 -8.45 18.35 -7.40
N ASN A 338 -7.15 18.65 -7.29
CA ASN A 338 -6.71 19.97 -6.83
C ASN A 338 -6.86 21.03 -7.92
N THR A 339 -7.42 22.18 -7.57
CA THR A 339 -7.62 23.30 -8.51
C THR A 339 -6.31 24.02 -8.87
N SER A 340 -5.33 24.00 -7.98
CA SER A 340 -4.04 24.68 -8.15
C SER A 340 -2.93 24.03 -7.34
N PHE A 341 -1.69 24.21 -7.82
CA PHE A 341 -0.47 23.87 -7.09
C PHE A 341 0.40 25.14 -6.98
N ASP A 342 0.78 25.51 -5.75
CA ASP A 342 1.59 26.69 -5.43
C ASP A 342 1.17 27.98 -6.13
N GLY A 343 -0.15 28.21 -6.16
CA GLY A 343 -0.77 29.40 -6.77
C GLY A 343 -0.92 29.35 -8.29
N LEU A 344 -0.37 28.33 -8.96
CA LEU A 344 -0.55 28.10 -10.39
C LEU A 344 -1.77 27.21 -10.65
N PRO A 345 -2.63 27.53 -11.65
CA PRO A 345 -3.75 26.67 -12.02
C PRO A 345 -3.29 25.27 -12.43
N ASN A 346 -3.95 24.24 -11.91
CA ASN A 346 -3.65 22.86 -12.29
C ASN A 346 -4.08 22.59 -13.74
N PRO A 347 -3.16 22.22 -14.66
CA PRO A 347 -3.49 22.02 -16.06
C PRO A 347 -4.43 20.84 -16.31
N ILE A 348 -4.45 19.84 -15.43
CA ILE A 348 -5.24 18.61 -15.58
C ILE A 348 -6.41 18.51 -14.59
N PHE A 349 -6.75 19.60 -13.90
CA PHE A 349 -7.93 19.67 -13.03
C PHE A 349 -9.19 19.25 -13.77
N GLN A 350 -9.87 18.21 -13.27
CA GLN A 350 -11.05 17.58 -13.87
C GLN A 350 -10.90 17.10 -15.32
N LEU A 351 -9.67 17.06 -15.87
CA LEU A 351 -9.43 16.62 -17.25
C LEU A 351 -9.50 15.09 -17.39
N ALA A 352 -9.23 14.37 -16.30
CA ALA A 352 -9.35 12.93 -16.20
C ALA A 352 -10.27 12.58 -15.02
N GLN A 353 -11.41 11.95 -15.31
CA GLN A 353 -12.36 11.58 -14.27
C GLN A 353 -11.79 10.44 -13.41
N PRO A 354 -11.72 10.59 -12.07
CA PRO A 354 -11.20 9.57 -11.19
C PRO A 354 -12.19 8.41 -11.06
N LYS A 355 -11.75 7.20 -11.43
CA LYS A 355 -12.47 5.95 -11.19
C LYS A 355 -11.75 5.13 -10.14
N TYR A 356 -12.50 4.55 -9.22
CA TYR A 356 -11.93 3.78 -8.12
C TYR A 356 -12.01 2.29 -8.41
N LEU A 357 -10.96 1.56 -8.06
CA LEU A 357 -10.92 0.11 -8.22
C LEU A 357 -11.67 -0.57 -7.06
N GLU A 358 -12.99 -0.74 -7.23
CA GLU A 358 -13.89 -1.33 -6.22
C GLU A 358 -13.46 -2.74 -5.79
N PRO A 359 -13.76 -3.26 -4.60
CA PRO A 359 -13.43 -4.66 -4.27
C PRO A 359 -14.10 -5.72 -5.16
N PHE A 360 -13.61 -6.96 -5.12
CA PHE A 360 -14.28 -8.06 -5.83
C PHE A 360 -15.55 -8.50 -5.11
N ASN A 361 -16.61 -8.69 -5.89
CA ASN A 361 -17.80 -9.41 -5.44
C ASN A 361 -17.58 -10.93 -5.48
N ASP A 362 -18.54 -11.67 -4.92
CA ASP A 362 -18.50 -13.15 -4.87
C ASP A 362 -18.30 -13.81 -6.23
N GLU A 363 -18.86 -13.26 -7.31
CA GLU A 363 -18.70 -13.82 -8.65
C GLU A 363 -17.28 -13.65 -9.19
N ALA A 364 -16.66 -12.49 -8.92
CA ALA A 364 -15.26 -12.25 -9.27
C ALA A 364 -14.31 -13.11 -8.41
N VAL A 365 -14.56 -13.22 -7.10
CA VAL A 365 -13.81 -14.11 -6.19
C VAL A 365 -13.95 -15.58 -6.62
N ARG A 366 -15.16 -16.03 -6.94
CA ARG A 366 -15.45 -17.39 -7.46
C ARG A 366 -14.63 -17.70 -8.71
N LYS A 367 -14.63 -16.80 -9.70
CA LYS A 367 -13.85 -16.99 -10.94
C LYS A 367 -12.36 -17.09 -10.65
N MET A 368 -11.84 -16.20 -9.81
CA MET A 368 -10.43 -16.16 -9.43
C MET A 368 -10.00 -17.43 -8.70
N LEU A 369 -10.70 -17.82 -7.62
CA LEU A 369 -10.36 -19.00 -6.82
C LEU A 369 -10.51 -20.30 -7.62
N ARG A 370 -11.55 -20.42 -8.45
CA ARG A 370 -11.70 -21.60 -9.32
C ARG A 370 -10.58 -21.69 -10.35
N PHE A 371 -10.20 -20.57 -10.96
CA PHE A 371 -9.10 -20.55 -11.93
C PHE A 371 -7.79 -20.99 -11.28
N PHE A 372 -7.37 -20.32 -10.21
CA PHE A 372 -6.10 -20.64 -9.54
C PHE A 372 -6.13 -21.99 -8.85
N GLY A 373 -7.25 -22.35 -8.22
CA GLY A 373 -7.41 -23.63 -7.54
C GLY A 373 -7.23 -24.82 -8.47
N ARG A 374 -7.83 -24.80 -9.66
CA ARG A 374 -7.68 -25.88 -10.66
C ARG A 374 -6.23 -26.15 -11.02
N TYR A 375 -5.46 -25.09 -11.26
CA TYR A 375 -4.04 -25.20 -11.55
C TYR A 375 -3.21 -25.54 -10.31
N SER A 376 -3.65 -25.17 -9.11
CA SER A 376 -2.97 -25.51 -7.86
C SER A 376 -3.38 -26.87 -7.28
N GLY A 377 -4.29 -27.58 -7.96
CA GLY A 377 -4.81 -28.89 -7.55
C GLY A 377 -5.84 -28.87 -6.43
N VAL A 378 -6.46 -27.72 -6.16
CA VAL A 378 -7.51 -27.56 -5.15
C VAL A 378 -8.84 -27.12 -5.72
N PHE A 379 -9.89 -27.59 -5.07
CA PHE A 379 -11.27 -27.17 -5.28
C PHE A 379 -11.76 -26.43 -4.03
N PHE A 380 -12.15 -25.18 -4.18
CA PHE A 380 -12.76 -24.42 -3.10
C PHE A 380 -14.27 -24.69 -3.08
N ASP A 381 -14.77 -25.15 -1.93
CA ASP A 381 -16.20 -25.36 -1.75
C ASP A 381 -16.96 -24.03 -1.84
N GLU A 382 -18.20 -24.07 -2.32
CA GLU A 382 -18.98 -22.86 -2.60
C GLU A 382 -19.15 -21.93 -1.38
N PRO A 383 -19.35 -22.42 -0.13
CA PRO A 383 -19.41 -21.56 1.05
C PRO A 383 -18.10 -20.82 1.39
N VAL A 384 -16.95 -21.27 0.87
CA VAL A 384 -15.66 -20.59 1.08
C VAL A 384 -15.64 -19.23 0.39
N ILE A 385 -16.31 -19.10 -0.76
CA ILE A 385 -16.32 -17.85 -1.54
C ILE A 385 -16.88 -16.69 -0.71
N PRO A 386 -18.15 -16.70 -0.25
CA PRO A 386 -18.70 -15.59 0.54
C PRO A 386 -17.98 -15.42 1.89
N PHE A 387 -17.44 -16.50 2.47
CA PHE A 387 -16.63 -16.42 3.68
C PHE A 387 -15.36 -15.59 3.46
N LEU A 388 -14.57 -15.88 2.42
CA LEU A 388 -13.35 -15.13 2.11
C LEU A 388 -13.64 -13.72 1.59
N THR A 389 -14.71 -13.55 0.79
CA THR A 389 -15.12 -12.21 0.34
C THR A 389 -15.41 -11.33 1.54
N LYS A 390 -16.18 -11.83 2.52
CA LYS A 390 -16.53 -11.08 3.72
C LYS A 390 -15.32 -10.83 4.63
N GLN A 391 -14.51 -11.85 4.91
CA GLN A 391 -13.36 -11.73 5.81
C GLN A 391 -12.33 -10.71 5.31
N PHE A 392 -12.11 -10.66 3.99
CA PHE A 392 -11.06 -9.86 3.36
C PHE A 392 -11.60 -8.70 2.52
N GLY A 393 -12.87 -8.31 2.71
CA GLY A 393 -13.52 -7.18 2.04
C GLY A 393 -13.44 -7.23 0.52
N GLY A 394 -13.42 -8.43 -0.08
CA GLY A 394 -13.24 -8.59 -1.53
C GLY A 394 -11.86 -8.23 -2.07
N HIS A 395 -10.84 -8.03 -1.22
CA HIS A 395 -9.49 -7.63 -1.66
C HIS A 395 -8.77 -8.80 -2.35
N PRO A 396 -8.52 -8.75 -3.69
CA PRO A 396 -8.08 -9.92 -4.44
C PRO A 396 -6.74 -10.51 -3.96
N PHE A 397 -5.81 -9.65 -3.59
CA PHE A 397 -4.48 -10.05 -3.12
C PHE A 397 -4.52 -10.75 -1.73
N LEU A 398 -5.34 -10.25 -0.79
CA LEU A 398 -5.42 -10.82 0.56
C LEU A 398 -6.11 -12.19 0.50
N ILE A 399 -7.21 -12.29 -0.26
CA ILE A 399 -7.92 -13.55 -0.50
C ILE A 399 -6.97 -14.60 -1.10
N ARG A 400 -6.18 -14.20 -2.10
CA ARG A 400 -5.18 -15.08 -2.74
C ARG A 400 -4.11 -15.57 -1.77
N LEU A 401 -3.57 -14.69 -0.93
CA LEU A 401 -2.56 -15.06 0.07
C LEU A 401 -3.14 -15.98 1.16
N ALA A 402 -4.36 -15.71 1.62
CA ALA A 402 -5.05 -16.58 2.57
C ALA A 402 -5.30 -17.97 1.96
N ALA A 403 -5.78 -18.03 0.72
CA ALA A 403 -5.97 -19.29 -0.01
C ALA A 403 -4.65 -20.04 -0.25
N SER A 404 -3.57 -19.31 -0.55
CA SER A 404 -2.22 -19.88 -0.69
C SER A 404 -1.70 -20.47 0.63
N GLU A 405 -1.95 -19.82 1.77
CA GLU A 405 -1.48 -20.33 3.07
C GLU A 405 -2.11 -21.69 3.39
N VAL A 406 -3.44 -21.76 3.29
CA VAL A 406 -4.19 -23.00 3.51
C VAL A 406 -3.80 -24.07 2.48
N TRP A 407 -3.64 -23.67 1.21
CA TRP A 407 -3.17 -24.56 0.15
C TRP A 407 -1.80 -25.16 0.48
N SER A 408 -0.82 -24.35 0.88
CA SER A 408 0.56 -24.81 1.12
C SER A 408 0.67 -25.87 2.22
N ARG A 409 -0.28 -25.89 3.15
CA ARG A 409 -0.32 -26.83 4.29
C ARG A 409 -1.19 -28.05 4.02
N GLY A 410 -2.25 -27.86 3.23
CA GLY A 410 -3.20 -28.91 2.90
C GLY A 410 -2.76 -29.77 1.71
N ASN A 411 -2.04 -29.19 0.75
CA ASN A 411 -1.78 -29.79 -0.56
C ASN A 411 -0.89 -31.04 -0.48
N LYS A 412 -1.47 -32.21 -0.72
CA LYS A 412 -0.75 -33.49 -0.92
C LYS A 412 -0.39 -33.71 -2.38
N ASN A 413 -0.83 -32.83 -3.27
CA ASN A 413 -0.62 -32.88 -4.71
C ASN A 413 -1.08 -34.20 -5.34
N ASP A 414 -2.22 -34.73 -4.90
CA ASP A 414 -2.73 -36.00 -5.39
C ASP A 414 -3.03 -35.91 -6.91
N PRO A 415 -2.37 -36.72 -7.76
CA PRO A 415 -2.61 -36.68 -9.20
C PRO A 415 -4.05 -37.03 -9.57
N ALA A 416 -4.73 -37.88 -8.79
CA ALA A 416 -6.03 -38.45 -9.14
C ALA A 416 -7.23 -37.55 -8.81
N LYS A 417 -7.11 -36.65 -7.84
CA LYS A 417 -8.23 -35.83 -7.35
C LYS A 417 -7.81 -34.41 -7.00
N LEU A 418 -8.76 -33.49 -7.13
CA LEU A 418 -8.64 -32.17 -6.52
C LEU A 418 -8.84 -32.30 -5.01
N GLU A 419 -8.00 -31.63 -4.26
CA GLU A 419 -8.19 -31.52 -2.81
C GLU A 419 -9.24 -30.47 -2.50
N ARG A 420 -10.17 -30.79 -1.63
CA ARG A 420 -11.27 -29.87 -1.29
C ARG A 420 -10.88 -29.04 -0.10
N LEU A 421 -10.98 -27.72 -0.25
CA LEU A 421 -10.82 -26.75 0.82
C LEU A 421 -12.20 -26.21 1.21
N ASN A 422 -12.49 -26.29 2.50
CA ASN A 422 -13.75 -25.86 3.11
C ASN A 422 -13.50 -24.75 4.14
N VAL A 423 -14.57 -24.12 4.65
CA VAL A 423 -14.46 -23.01 5.62
C VAL A 423 -13.70 -23.41 6.90
N PRO A 424 -13.95 -24.59 7.53
CA PRO A 424 -13.16 -25.06 8.66
C PRO A 424 -11.64 -25.08 8.42
N ASP A 425 -11.16 -25.40 7.22
CA ASP A 425 -9.71 -25.40 6.92
C ASP A 425 -9.11 -23.99 7.09
N PHE A 426 -9.81 -22.95 6.62
CA PHE A 426 -9.39 -21.55 6.79
C PHE A 426 -9.49 -21.09 8.24
N GLN A 427 -10.51 -21.54 8.98
CA GLN A 427 -10.66 -21.20 10.38
C GLN A 427 -9.55 -21.82 11.24
N ALA A 428 -9.19 -23.09 10.96
CA ALA A 428 -8.11 -23.79 11.64
C ALA A 428 -6.74 -23.12 11.43
N ASP A 429 -6.51 -22.54 10.25
CA ASP A 429 -5.23 -21.92 9.88
C ASP A 429 -5.21 -20.38 10.03
N SER A 430 -6.27 -19.80 10.61
CA SER A 430 -6.47 -18.35 10.75
C SER A 430 -5.29 -17.61 11.39
N ALA A 431 -4.63 -18.21 12.38
CA ALA A 431 -3.45 -17.61 13.03
C ALA A 431 -2.27 -17.44 12.04
N HIS A 432 -2.06 -18.40 11.15
CA HIS A 432 -0.98 -18.34 10.17
C HIS A 432 -1.31 -17.43 9.00
N ILE A 433 -2.57 -17.45 8.56
CA ILE A 433 -3.09 -16.46 7.60
C ILE A 433 -2.81 -15.05 8.13
N ARG A 434 -3.15 -14.76 9.39
CA ARG A 434 -2.88 -13.46 10.02
C ARG A 434 -1.40 -13.06 9.93
N VAL A 435 -0.50 -13.93 10.37
CA VAL A 435 0.94 -13.69 10.30
C VAL A 435 1.39 -13.38 8.87
N ARG A 436 0.90 -14.14 7.89
CA ARG A 436 1.23 -13.94 6.47
C ARG A 436 0.67 -12.64 5.91
N LEU A 437 -0.50 -12.20 6.37
CA LEU A 437 -1.14 -10.97 5.90
C LEU A 437 -0.58 -9.70 6.56
N MET A 438 0.23 -9.81 7.61
CA MET A 438 0.83 -8.64 8.30
C MET A 438 1.54 -7.68 7.34
N GLN A 439 2.50 -8.17 6.55
CA GLN A 439 3.25 -7.31 5.63
C GLN A 439 2.37 -6.75 4.49
N PRO A 440 1.50 -7.55 3.83
CA PRO A 440 0.50 -7.02 2.89
C PRO A 440 -0.39 -5.91 3.46
N ILE A 441 -0.87 -6.05 4.69
CA ILE A 441 -1.70 -5.03 5.37
C ILE A 441 -0.87 -3.77 5.61
N LYS A 442 0.37 -3.91 6.09
CA LYS A 442 1.33 -2.80 6.17
C LYS A 442 1.43 -2.09 4.81
N ASP A 443 1.73 -2.81 3.73
CA ASP A 443 1.86 -2.22 2.39
C ASP A 443 0.59 -1.48 1.91
N ILE A 444 -0.61 -1.98 2.24
CA ILE A 444 -1.88 -1.32 1.93
C ILE A 444 -2.00 0.00 2.70
N LEU A 445 -1.75 -0.04 4.01
CA LEU A 445 -1.87 1.10 4.92
C LEU A 445 -0.74 2.13 4.77
N LEU A 446 0.43 1.73 4.26
CA LEU A 446 1.59 2.59 4.04
C LEU A 446 1.22 3.87 3.28
N SER A 447 0.35 3.75 2.27
CA SER A 447 -0.06 4.89 1.45
C SER A 447 -0.93 5.87 2.22
N LEU A 448 -1.72 5.38 3.18
CA LEU A 448 -2.49 6.25 4.08
C LEU A 448 -1.55 6.93 5.07
N VAL A 449 -0.58 6.21 5.65
CA VAL A 449 0.38 6.81 6.58
C VAL A 449 1.19 7.93 5.92
N TRP A 450 1.63 7.74 4.67
CA TRP A 450 2.41 8.75 3.94
C TRP A 450 1.57 9.89 3.38
N TRP A 451 0.45 9.59 2.73
CA TRP A 451 -0.28 10.59 1.93
C TRP A 451 -1.53 11.12 2.61
N TYR A 452 -2.07 10.41 3.59
CA TYR A 452 -3.31 10.76 4.28
C TYR A 452 -3.25 10.43 5.79
N PRO A 453 -2.33 11.04 6.55
CA PRO A 453 -2.12 10.70 7.96
C PRO A 453 -3.36 10.96 8.84
N GLU A 454 -4.19 11.94 8.48
CA GLU A 454 -5.48 12.21 9.13
C GLU A 454 -6.50 11.09 8.85
N GLU A 455 -6.60 10.64 7.60
CA GLU A 455 -7.44 9.51 7.21
C GLU A 455 -7.02 8.23 7.96
N TYR A 456 -5.70 7.99 8.09
CA TYR A 456 -5.17 6.88 8.89
C TYR A 456 -5.57 6.98 10.36
N GLN A 457 -5.48 8.17 10.97
CA GLN A 457 -5.91 8.40 12.36
C GLN A 457 -7.39 8.10 12.57
N LEU A 458 -8.25 8.50 11.63
CA LEU A 458 -9.68 8.19 11.70
C LEU A 458 -9.93 6.68 11.72
N LEU A 459 -9.20 5.90 10.92
CA LEU A 459 -9.28 4.45 10.95
C LEU A 459 -8.81 3.86 12.29
N GLN A 460 -7.78 4.45 12.92
CA GLN A 460 -7.34 4.02 14.26
C GLN A 460 -8.43 4.26 15.31
N ILE A 461 -9.02 5.45 15.34
CA ILE A 461 -10.10 5.81 16.27
C ILE A 461 -11.32 4.88 16.06
N LEU A 462 -11.63 4.58 14.80
CA LEU A 462 -12.72 3.67 14.46
C LEU A 462 -12.42 2.22 14.91
N ALA A 463 -11.17 1.77 14.78
CA ALA A 463 -10.75 0.44 15.23
C ALA A 463 -10.82 0.28 16.76
N ASP A 464 -10.56 1.36 17.50
CA ASP A 464 -10.66 1.42 18.97
C ASP A 464 -12.11 1.48 19.49
N GLY A 465 -13.09 1.68 18.60
CA GLY A 465 -14.52 1.55 18.90
C GLY A 465 -15.25 2.86 19.20
N ASP A 466 -14.63 4.03 18.97
CA ASP A 466 -15.31 5.32 19.08
C ASP A 466 -16.05 5.69 17.78
N ALA A 467 -17.03 4.85 17.43
CA ALA A 467 -17.84 5.04 16.23
C ALA A 467 -18.72 6.31 16.31
N SER A 468 -18.99 6.82 17.52
CA SER A 468 -19.74 8.06 17.76
C SER A 468 -18.98 9.30 17.31
N PHE A 469 -17.72 9.45 17.72
CA PHE A 469 -16.87 10.56 17.29
C PHE A 469 -16.68 10.55 15.78
N VAL A 470 -16.43 9.37 15.22
CA VAL A 470 -16.24 9.21 13.78
C VAL A 470 -17.53 9.54 13.02
N ALA A 471 -18.70 9.10 13.48
CA ALA A 471 -19.98 9.46 12.85
C ALA A 471 -20.22 10.98 12.84
N GLU A 472 -19.89 11.68 13.93
CA GLU A 472 -20.03 13.14 14.02
C GLU A 472 -19.05 13.86 13.09
N TYR A 473 -17.76 13.48 13.10
CA TYR A 473 -16.73 14.02 12.21
C TYR A 473 -17.05 13.78 10.73
N LEU A 474 -17.52 12.59 10.38
CA LEU A 474 -17.88 12.23 9.01
C LEU A 474 -19.15 12.94 8.52
N SER A 475 -20.06 13.33 9.42
CA SER A 475 -21.21 14.15 9.06
C SER A 475 -20.81 15.57 8.63
N ALA A 476 -19.68 16.07 9.16
CA ALA A 476 -19.11 17.36 8.78
C ALA A 476 -18.31 17.29 7.46
N GLU A 477 -17.68 16.16 7.14
CA GLU A 477 -16.91 15.94 5.91
C GLU A 477 -17.29 14.65 5.15
N PRO A 478 -18.41 14.65 4.40
CA PRO A 478 -18.91 13.45 3.72
C PRO A 478 -17.97 12.87 2.65
N SER A 479 -17.06 13.68 2.11
CA SER A 479 -16.12 13.28 1.04
C SER A 479 -15.12 12.22 1.48
N ASN A 480 -14.72 12.21 2.76
CA ASN A 480 -13.70 11.30 3.27
C ASN A 480 -14.27 9.87 3.44
N PHE A 481 -15.53 9.75 3.88
CA PHE A 481 -16.23 8.46 4.00
C PHE A 481 -16.41 7.77 2.65
N VAL A 482 -16.85 8.54 1.64
CA VAL A 482 -17.03 8.04 0.27
C VAL A 482 -15.71 7.47 -0.27
N ARG A 483 -14.57 8.05 0.10
CA ARG A 483 -13.25 7.58 -0.32
C ARG A 483 -12.85 6.26 0.36
N PHE A 484 -13.05 6.10 1.67
CA PHE A 484 -12.76 4.84 2.36
C PHE A 484 -13.62 3.67 1.88
N ALA A 485 -14.90 3.92 1.66
CA ALA A 485 -15.81 2.93 1.10
C ALA A 485 -15.39 2.55 -0.33
N ARG A 486 -15.03 3.53 -1.16
CA ARG A 486 -14.48 3.30 -2.52
C ARG A 486 -13.14 2.55 -2.52
N TYR A 487 -12.34 2.70 -1.47
CA TYR A 487 -11.11 1.94 -1.27
C TYR A 487 -11.35 0.52 -0.72
N GLY A 488 -12.57 0.19 -0.30
CA GLY A 488 -12.91 -1.11 0.27
C GLY A 488 -12.33 -1.35 1.67
N LEU A 489 -12.06 -0.27 2.42
CA LEU A 489 -11.63 -0.39 3.82
C LEU A 489 -12.81 -0.42 4.78
N LEU A 490 -13.88 0.30 4.44
CA LEU A 490 -15.14 0.33 5.17
C LEU A 490 -16.26 -0.19 4.28
N ASP A 491 -17.27 -0.77 4.89
CA ASP A 491 -18.49 -1.20 4.20
C ASP A 491 -19.30 0.02 3.75
N GLU A 492 -19.86 -0.05 2.54
CA GLU A 492 -20.63 1.08 1.99
C GLU A 492 -21.85 1.39 2.87
N GLY A 493 -21.93 2.64 3.35
CA GLY A 493 -23.05 3.12 4.15
C GLY A 493 -23.03 2.68 5.62
N THR A 494 -21.95 2.05 6.10
CA THR A 494 -21.76 1.73 7.51
C THR A 494 -20.40 2.22 8.03
N ASN A 495 -20.25 2.32 9.35
CA ASN A 495 -18.97 2.65 9.98
C ASN A 495 -18.16 1.37 10.31
N ASP A 496 -18.47 0.26 9.66
CA ASP A 496 -17.81 -1.02 9.90
C ASP A 496 -16.68 -1.25 8.90
N PHE A 497 -15.63 -1.94 9.36
CA PHE A 497 -14.52 -2.33 8.50
C PHE A 497 -14.97 -3.43 7.55
N ALA A 498 -14.69 -3.25 6.26
CA ALA A 498 -14.87 -4.29 5.25
C ALA A 498 -13.82 -5.42 5.40
N ILE A 499 -12.69 -5.14 6.04
CA ILE A 499 -11.58 -6.08 6.25
C ILE A 499 -11.28 -6.23 7.74
N ASP A 500 -11.70 -7.34 8.33
CA ASP A 500 -11.57 -7.61 9.77
C ASP A 500 -10.11 -7.59 10.24
N ASP A 501 -9.20 -8.15 9.44
CA ASP A 501 -7.77 -8.22 9.77
C ASP A 501 -7.10 -6.82 9.77
N ILE A 502 -7.63 -5.84 9.02
CA ILE A 502 -7.16 -4.44 9.09
C ILE A 502 -7.60 -3.80 10.40
N LYS A 503 -8.84 -4.01 10.83
CA LYS A 503 -9.34 -3.51 12.12
C LYS A 503 -8.48 -4.02 13.28
N LEU A 504 -8.19 -5.32 13.28
CA LEU A 504 -7.32 -5.94 14.28
C LEU A 504 -5.90 -5.40 14.23
N PHE A 505 -5.32 -5.27 13.02
CA PHE A 505 -3.99 -4.69 12.85
C PHE A 505 -3.90 -3.27 13.40
N LEU A 506 -4.86 -2.41 13.09
CA LEU A 506 -4.87 -1.02 13.56
C LEU A 506 -4.96 -0.95 15.09
N ARG A 507 -5.77 -1.81 15.72
CA ARG A 507 -5.90 -1.87 17.17
C ARG A 507 -4.61 -2.36 17.87
N GLU A 508 -3.91 -3.32 17.28
CA GLU A 508 -2.72 -3.94 17.91
C GLU A 508 -1.41 -3.21 17.56
N TYR A 509 -1.29 -2.71 16.33
CA TYR A 509 -0.03 -2.20 15.77
C TYR A 509 -0.16 -0.81 15.13
N GLY A 510 -1.35 -0.20 15.12
CA GLY A 510 -1.60 1.03 14.36
C GLY A 510 -0.68 2.19 14.76
N GLU A 511 -0.52 2.42 16.07
CA GLU A 511 0.35 3.47 16.61
C GLU A 511 1.84 3.19 16.38
N SER A 512 2.29 1.96 16.67
CA SER A 512 3.70 1.59 16.48
C SER A 512 4.11 1.60 15.01
N TYR A 513 3.23 1.18 14.11
CA TYR A 513 3.45 1.21 12.66
C TYR A 513 3.54 2.64 12.13
N LYS A 514 2.66 3.54 12.58
CA LYS A 514 2.72 4.96 12.24
C LYS A 514 4.03 5.61 12.71
N ALA A 515 4.47 5.30 13.93
CA ALA A 515 5.74 5.78 14.46
C ALA A 515 6.95 5.26 13.65
N GLU A 516 6.90 4.01 13.17
CA GLU A 516 7.96 3.40 12.35
C GLU A 516 8.12 4.06 10.97
N ILE A 517 7.02 4.57 10.40
CA ILE A 517 6.94 5.04 9.01
C ILE A 517 6.93 6.55 8.87
N SER A 518 6.52 7.25 9.93
CA SER A 518 6.45 8.72 9.94
C SER A 518 7.69 9.30 9.24
N PRO A 519 7.52 10.07 8.15
CA PRO A 519 8.65 10.60 7.38
C PRO A 519 9.62 11.43 8.24
N PHE A 520 9.11 12.00 9.34
CA PHE A 520 9.89 12.72 10.34
C PHE A 520 10.85 11.84 11.15
N ALA A 521 10.63 10.53 11.24
CA ALA A 521 11.45 9.61 12.04
C ALA A 521 12.60 8.98 11.23
N ARG A 522 12.49 8.90 9.89
CA ARG A 522 13.43 8.10 9.09
C ARG A 522 14.67 8.81 8.56
N SER A 523 14.78 10.15 8.54
CA SER A 523 16.05 10.92 8.39
C SER A 523 15.89 12.34 7.83
N GLU A 524 15.01 13.19 8.37
CA GLU A 524 14.82 14.53 7.78
C GLU A 524 15.32 15.69 8.64
N ILE A 525 15.65 15.47 9.91
CA ILE A 525 16.27 16.48 10.78
C ILE A 525 17.30 15.77 11.67
N ALA A 526 18.55 16.26 11.72
CA ALA A 526 19.55 15.74 12.65
C ALA A 526 18.96 15.80 14.08
N PRO A 527 19.05 14.75 14.91
CA PRO A 527 18.44 14.73 16.25
C PRO A 527 18.83 15.95 17.10
N ASP A 528 20.01 16.50 16.86
CA ASP A 528 20.59 17.67 17.53
C ASP A 528 19.88 19.00 17.18
N LEU A 529 19.11 19.05 16.09
CA LEU A 529 18.37 20.21 15.61
C LEU A 529 16.91 20.23 16.07
N LEU A 530 16.41 19.13 16.64
CA LEU A 530 15.06 19.05 17.18
C LEU A 530 15.03 19.46 18.66
N PRO A 531 14.00 20.19 19.12
CA PRO A 531 13.81 20.41 20.54
C PRO A 531 13.60 19.06 21.24
N ALA A 532 14.32 18.85 22.34
CA ALA A 532 14.20 17.63 23.14
C ALA A 532 12.74 17.41 23.57
N VAL A 533 12.21 16.22 23.29
CA VAL A 533 10.86 15.84 23.70
C VAL A 533 10.84 15.70 25.23
N PRO A 534 9.97 16.43 25.94
CA PRO A 534 9.87 16.32 27.39
C PRO A 534 9.24 14.98 27.80
N ASP A 535 9.78 14.34 28.83
CA ASP A 535 9.15 13.19 29.48
C ASP A 535 7.92 13.66 30.27
N LEU A 536 6.73 13.34 29.76
CA LEU A 536 5.46 13.73 30.36
C LEU A 536 5.22 13.07 31.73
N GLU A 537 5.74 11.87 31.96
CA GLU A 537 5.61 11.17 33.25
C GLU A 537 6.51 11.83 34.30
N ALA A 538 7.72 12.25 33.90
CA ALA A 538 8.61 13.04 34.74
C ALA A 538 8.02 14.42 35.08
N LEU A 539 7.44 15.13 34.11
CA LEU A 539 6.78 16.41 34.33
C LEU A 539 5.55 16.26 35.25
N GLY A 540 4.74 15.22 35.05
CA GLY A 540 3.60 14.91 35.91
C GLY A 540 4.02 14.71 37.38
N ARG A 541 5.11 13.96 37.62
CA ARG A 541 5.68 13.77 38.96
C ARG A 541 6.14 15.08 39.61
N LEU A 542 6.82 15.95 38.86
CA LEU A 542 7.24 17.27 39.36
C LEU A 542 6.05 18.15 39.73
N PHE A 543 5.01 18.14 38.89
CA PHE A 543 3.78 18.89 39.13
C PHE A 543 3.08 18.44 40.41
N GLU A 544 2.88 17.13 40.57
CA GLU A 544 2.27 16.53 41.77
C GLU A 544 3.01 16.97 43.04
N LYS A 545 4.34 16.81 43.07
CA LYS A 545 5.16 17.12 44.24
C LYS A 545 5.21 18.62 44.55
N ARG A 546 5.16 19.48 43.53
CA ARG A 546 5.02 20.94 43.73
C ARG A 546 3.69 21.25 44.42
N CYS A 547 2.59 20.69 43.93
CA CYS A 547 1.27 20.90 44.50
C CYS A 547 1.21 20.47 45.98
N GLU A 548 1.82 19.35 46.34
CA GLU A 548 1.94 18.91 47.74
C GLU A 548 2.63 19.95 48.64
N VAL A 549 3.75 20.52 48.17
CA VAL A 549 4.49 21.56 48.89
C VAL A 549 3.67 22.83 49.01
N GLU A 550 3.02 23.28 47.94
CA GLU A 550 2.22 24.50 47.96
C GLU A 550 1.04 24.38 48.91
N VAL A 551 0.29 23.27 48.86
CA VAL A 551 -0.83 23.00 49.77
C VAL A 551 -0.36 23.03 51.22
N SER A 552 0.75 22.34 51.52
CA SER A 552 1.31 22.29 52.87
C SER A 552 1.83 23.66 53.33
N LEU A 553 2.45 24.44 52.43
CA LEU A 553 2.98 25.77 52.73
C LEU A 553 1.87 26.80 52.94
N ARG A 554 0.79 26.76 52.14
CA ARG A 554 -0.41 27.62 52.34
C ARG A 554 -0.97 27.42 53.74
N ARG A 555 -1.12 26.16 54.16
CA ARG A 555 -1.60 25.79 55.49
C ARG A 555 -0.67 26.29 56.60
N ALA A 556 0.64 26.10 56.43
CA ALA A 556 1.65 26.60 57.36
C ALA A 556 1.58 28.13 57.54
N ILE A 557 1.49 28.88 56.44
CA ILE A 557 1.39 30.35 56.45
C ILE A 557 0.15 30.79 57.22
N VAL A 558 -1.03 30.25 56.88
CA VAL A 558 -2.29 30.61 57.55
C VAL A 558 -2.22 30.31 59.05
N MET A 559 -1.70 29.15 59.43
CA MET A 559 -1.64 28.73 60.83
C MET A 559 -0.66 29.59 61.64
N TYR A 560 0.56 29.79 61.16
CA TYR A 560 1.59 30.51 61.91
C TYR A 560 1.30 32.02 61.98
N VAL A 561 0.86 32.63 60.88
CA VAL A 561 0.45 34.05 60.88
C VAL A 561 -0.83 34.22 61.71
N GLY A 562 -1.76 33.26 61.64
CA GLY A 562 -2.99 33.26 62.43
C GLY A 562 -2.73 33.22 63.92
N ILE A 563 -1.89 32.30 64.39
CA ILE A 563 -1.49 32.23 65.81
C ILE A 563 -0.82 33.52 66.26
N ASN A 564 0.12 34.05 65.47
CA ASN A 564 0.85 35.28 65.80
C ASN A 564 -0.04 36.54 65.87
N ARG A 565 -1.15 36.55 65.12
CA ARG A 565 -2.12 37.65 65.09
C ARG A 565 -3.43 37.34 65.81
N SER A 566 -3.47 36.26 66.59
CA SER A 566 -4.67 35.81 67.31
C SER A 566 -5.91 35.67 66.41
N TRP A 567 -5.69 35.26 65.16
CA TRP A 567 -6.71 35.05 64.12
C TRP A 567 -7.49 36.31 63.71
N ASP A 568 -6.93 37.51 63.91
CA ASP A 568 -7.48 38.75 63.38
C ASP A 568 -7.24 38.85 61.86
N GLU A 569 -8.31 38.72 61.06
CA GLU A 569 -8.24 38.70 59.60
C GLU A 569 -7.65 39.99 59.01
N SER A 570 -7.86 41.15 59.63
CA SER A 570 -7.34 42.43 59.14
C SER A 570 -5.83 42.53 59.34
N LEU A 571 -5.34 42.12 60.52
CA LEU A 571 -3.91 42.08 60.82
C LEU A 571 -3.18 41.00 60.00
N MET A 572 -3.80 39.85 59.79
CA MET A 572 -3.27 38.80 58.92
C MET A 572 -3.16 39.28 57.47
N ALA A 573 -4.21 39.86 56.90
CA ALA A 573 -4.19 40.41 55.54
C ALA A 573 -3.09 41.48 55.39
N LYS A 574 -2.95 42.38 56.38
CA LYS A 574 -1.92 43.42 56.37
C LYS A 574 -0.49 42.86 56.36
N ASP A 575 -0.24 41.73 57.01
CA ASP A 575 1.08 41.10 56.99
C ASP A 575 1.34 40.31 55.70
N LEU A 576 0.33 39.59 55.19
CA LEU A 576 0.45 38.83 53.94
C LEU A 576 0.66 39.76 52.73
N VAL A 577 -0.02 40.90 52.68
CA VAL A 577 0.13 41.90 51.61
C VAL A 577 1.57 42.40 51.49
N ARG A 578 2.34 42.49 52.59
CA ARG A 578 3.75 42.93 52.53
C ARG A 578 4.63 41.98 51.74
N GLY A 579 4.28 40.69 51.72
CA GLY A 579 4.96 39.67 50.91
C GLY A 579 4.53 39.66 49.44
N LEU A 580 3.47 40.39 49.06
CA LEU A 580 2.95 40.39 47.70
C LEU A 580 3.50 41.56 46.90
N LYS A 581 4.04 41.27 45.70
CA LYS A 581 4.55 42.29 44.78
C LYS A 581 3.46 42.74 43.82
N ARG A 582 3.53 44.01 43.40
CA ARG A 582 2.73 44.55 42.29
C ARG A 582 3.17 43.92 40.97
N ARG A 583 2.22 43.55 40.12
CA ARG A 583 2.43 42.95 38.79
C ARG A 583 1.30 43.35 37.84
N SER A 584 1.49 43.11 36.54
CA SER A 584 0.56 43.56 35.47
C SER A 584 -0.88 43.06 35.65
N ASP A 585 -1.05 41.86 36.17
CA ASP A 585 -2.32 41.19 36.46
C ASP A 585 -2.74 41.32 37.95
N ARG A 586 -1.94 42.00 38.77
CA ARG A 586 -2.24 42.34 40.17
C ARG A 586 -1.57 43.69 40.52
N PRO A 587 -2.16 44.81 40.04
CA PRO A 587 -1.60 46.15 40.24
C PRO A 587 -1.72 46.61 41.71
N ASP A 588 -2.76 46.16 42.42
CA ASP A 588 -2.95 46.39 43.85
C ASP A 588 -3.13 45.07 44.63
N PRO A 589 -2.12 44.62 45.40
CA PRO A 589 -2.22 43.43 46.23
C PRO A 589 -3.23 43.53 47.38
N VAL A 590 -3.61 44.74 47.82
CA VAL A 590 -4.58 44.94 48.90
C VAL A 590 -5.98 44.50 48.47
N ALA A 591 -6.33 44.77 47.21
CA ALA A 591 -7.63 44.45 46.62
C ALA A 591 -7.97 42.94 46.67
N LEU A 592 -6.98 42.06 46.78
CA LEU A 592 -7.22 40.62 46.91
C LEU A 592 -7.96 40.23 48.20
N PHE A 593 -7.79 41.01 49.26
CA PHE A 593 -8.34 40.73 50.59
C PHE A 593 -9.65 41.48 50.86
N GLU A 594 -10.10 42.34 49.94
CA GLU A 594 -11.35 43.07 50.09
C GLU A 594 -12.55 42.12 49.99
N GLY A 595 -13.30 41.97 51.08
CA GLY A 595 -14.49 41.12 51.13
C GLY A 595 -14.21 39.61 51.09
N ARG A 596 -12.95 39.18 51.21
CA ARG A 596 -12.54 37.77 51.16
C ARG A 596 -11.78 37.35 52.41
N LYS A 597 -11.96 36.11 52.86
CA LYS A 597 -11.18 35.57 53.98
C LYS A 597 -9.77 35.22 53.53
N VAL A 598 -8.81 35.33 54.44
CA VAL A 598 -7.41 35.00 54.18
C VAL A 598 -7.24 33.62 53.57
N LYS A 599 -7.96 32.62 54.08
CA LYS A 599 -7.90 31.23 53.55
C LYS A 599 -8.28 31.15 52.06
N ASP A 600 -9.25 31.94 51.60
CA ASP A 600 -9.78 31.90 50.24
C ASP A 600 -8.80 32.63 49.29
N VAL A 601 -8.12 33.65 49.78
CA VAL A 601 -7.09 34.38 49.01
C VAL A 601 -5.84 33.53 48.80
N MET A 602 -5.48 32.68 49.78
CA MET A 602 -4.28 31.83 49.70
C MET A 602 -4.34 30.79 48.57
N GLU A 603 -5.54 30.37 48.16
CA GLU A 603 -5.75 29.45 47.03
C GLU A 603 -5.36 30.08 45.69
N ASP A 604 -5.47 31.41 45.55
CA ASP A 604 -5.16 32.17 44.34
C ASP A 604 -3.70 32.62 44.24
N LEU A 605 -2.87 32.27 45.22
CA LEU A 605 -1.47 32.68 45.28
C LEU A 605 -0.56 31.69 44.57
N TYR A 606 0.41 32.21 43.82
CA TYR A 606 1.41 31.40 43.14
C TYR A 606 2.52 30.98 44.11
N THR A 607 3.27 29.93 43.76
CA THR A 607 4.45 29.45 44.52
C THR A 607 5.40 30.58 44.93
N LEU A 608 5.62 31.53 44.00
CA LEU A 608 6.47 32.71 44.22
C LEU A 608 5.92 33.67 45.28
N ASP A 609 4.59 33.84 45.32
CA ASP A 609 3.91 34.68 46.31
C ASP A 609 4.06 34.05 47.71
N LEU A 610 3.88 32.73 47.81
CA LEU A 610 4.05 31.98 49.07
C LEU A 610 5.49 32.11 49.60
N ARG A 611 6.50 31.99 48.72
CA ARG A 611 7.91 32.21 49.07
C ARG A 611 8.12 33.61 49.67
N ASN A 612 7.65 34.64 48.98
CA ASN A 612 7.85 36.02 49.41
C ASN A 612 7.15 36.33 50.74
N ILE A 613 5.94 35.79 50.95
CA ILE A 613 5.22 35.90 52.22
C ILE A 613 6.02 35.31 53.37
N VAL A 614 6.60 34.13 53.18
CA VAL A 614 7.42 33.47 54.22
C VAL A 614 8.69 34.26 54.51
N LEU A 615 9.34 34.82 53.49
CA LEU A 615 10.56 35.62 53.64
C LEU A 615 10.29 36.95 54.36
N GLU A 616 9.14 37.57 54.11
CA GLU A 616 8.73 38.80 54.80
C GLU A 616 8.29 38.51 56.24
N SER A 617 7.61 37.38 56.45
CA SER A 617 7.17 36.90 57.77
C SER A 617 8.19 35.97 58.44
N TRP A 618 9.49 36.10 58.11
CA TRP A 618 10.52 35.15 58.55
C TRP A 618 10.66 35.08 60.08
N GLY A 619 10.38 36.17 60.80
CA GLY A 619 10.38 36.18 62.26
C GLY A 619 9.38 35.19 62.89
N VAL A 620 8.31 34.85 62.16
CA VAL A 620 7.24 33.94 62.62
C VAL A 620 7.44 32.53 62.05
N LEU A 621 7.75 32.43 60.76
CA LEU A 621 7.84 31.16 60.03
C LEU A 621 9.26 30.56 60.00
N GLY A 622 10.30 31.34 60.32
CA GLY A 622 11.69 30.91 60.30
C GLY A 622 12.01 29.69 61.18
N PRO A 623 11.46 29.58 62.41
CA PRO A 623 11.66 28.40 63.25
C PRO A 623 11.19 27.09 62.62
N LEU A 624 10.11 27.11 61.80
CA LEU A 624 9.61 25.93 61.10
C LEU A 624 10.67 25.31 60.19
N PHE A 625 11.52 26.16 59.60
CA PHE A 625 12.57 25.80 58.65
C PHE A 625 13.97 25.78 59.28
N GLY A 626 14.06 25.68 60.61
CA GLY A 626 15.32 25.60 61.35
C GLY A 626 16.16 26.89 61.31
N GLY A 627 15.56 28.04 60.98
CA GLY A 627 16.26 29.32 60.89
C GLY A 627 17.12 29.52 59.64
N HIS A 628 17.15 28.54 58.71
CA HIS A 628 17.98 28.60 57.51
C HIS A 628 17.30 29.37 56.35
N ARG A 629 17.25 30.71 56.45
CA ARG A 629 16.57 31.58 55.49
C ARG A 629 17.03 31.40 54.04
N GLN A 630 18.34 31.41 53.81
CA GLN A 630 18.93 31.24 52.48
C GLN A 630 18.59 29.87 51.86
N ARG A 631 18.58 28.81 52.67
CA ARG A 631 18.25 27.46 52.20
C ARG A 631 16.77 27.33 51.82
N PHE A 632 15.88 27.96 52.59
CA PHE A 632 14.46 28.02 52.24
C PHE A 632 14.25 28.76 50.90
N GLU A 633 14.88 29.92 50.73
CA GLU A 633 14.79 30.71 49.50
C GLU A 633 15.28 29.90 48.29
N MET A 634 16.46 29.29 48.39
CA MET A 634 17.02 28.44 47.35
C MET A 634 16.10 27.26 46.98
N ASN A 635 15.59 26.53 47.98
CA ASN A 635 14.72 25.38 47.71
C ASN A 635 13.39 25.81 47.06
N MET A 636 12.80 26.94 47.48
CA MET A 636 11.59 27.48 46.86
C MET A 636 11.83 27.95 45.43
N ASP A 637 13.02 28.45 45.13
CA ASP A 637 13.42 28.83 43.77
C ASP A 637 13.50 27.61 42.87
N THR A 638 14.13 26.53 43.35
CA THR A 638 14.19 25.24 42.64
C THR A 638 12.79 24.66 42.40
N ILE A 639 11.89 24.68 43.39
CA ILE A 639 10.51 24.22 43.21
C ILE A 639 9.75 25.08 42.18
N ASN A 640 9.98 26.40 42.15
CA ASN A 640 9.32 27.30 41.21
C ASN A 640 9.86 27.18 39.78
N VAL A 641 11.08 26.65 39.57
CA VAL A 641 11.62 26.35 38.23
C VAL A 641 10.75 25.34 37.49
N ALA A 642 10.16 24.35 38.18
CA ALA A 642 9.25 23.38 37.57
C ALA A 642 8.05 24.03 36.84
N ARG A 643 7.57 25.21 37.29
CA ARG A 643 6.52 25.97 36.58
C ARG A 643 6.96 26.43 35.19
N ARG A 644 8.25 26.73 34.99
CA ARG A 644 8.80 27.13 33.68
C ARG A 644 8.89 25.96 32.71
N HIS A 645 9.00 24.73 33.23
CA HIS A 645 9.01 23.50 32.44
C HIS A 645 7.59 23.03 32.11
N ASP A 646 6.66 23.15 33.06
CA ASP A 646 5.22 22.86 32.92
C ASP A 646 4.51 23.85 31.96
N GLY A 647 4.67 25.16 32.16
CA GLY A 647 3.99 26.18 31.35
C GLY A 647 4.51 26.37 29.92
N HIS A 648 5.61 25.72 29.54
CA HIS A 648 6.21 25.77 28.20
C HIS A 648 6.65 24.41 27.67
N THR A 649 6.28 23.32 28.37
CA THR A 649 6.60 21.93 28.02
C THR A 649 8.08 21.70 27.68
N LYS A 650 8.99 22.24 28.50
CA LYS A 650 10.45 22.09 28.29
C LYS A 650 10.96 20.81 28.94
N SER A 651 11.89 20.12 28.28
CA SER A 651 12.59 18.97 28.86
C SER A 651 13.32 19.34 30.17
N VAL A 652 13.40 18.37 31.08
CA VAL A 652 14.07 18.48 32.38
C VAL A 652 15.25 17.51 32.39
N THR A 653 16.42 17.99 32.76
CA THR A 653 17.62 17.12 32.86
C THR A 653 17.57 16.25 34.13
N PRO A 654 18.24 15.09 34.15
CA PRO A 654 18.32 14.25 35.35
C PRO A 654 18.85 14.98 36.59
N GLU A 655 19.83 15.88 36.41
CA GLU A 655 20.40 16.71 37.48
C GLU A 655 19.35 17.69 38.06
N GLN A 656 18.58 18.35 37.21
CA GLN A 656 17.49 19.23 37.65
C GLN A 656 16.37 18.47 38.38
N MET A 657 16.11 17.23 37.98
CA MET A 657 15.17 16.34 38.67
C MET A 657 15.67 16.00 40.07
N GLU A 658 16.95 15.66 40.19
CA GLU A 658 17.58 15.34 41.47
C GLU A 658 17.57 16.57 42.42
N ASP A 659 17.92 17.75 41.92
CA ASP A 659 17.88 19.01 42.67
C ASP A 659 16.47 19.35 43.15
N PHE A 660 15.47 19.13 42.30
CA PHE A 660 14.06 19.31 42.66
C PHE A 660 13.65 18.34 43.77
N MET A 661 13.96 17.05 43.62
CA MET A 661 13.60 16.03 44.61
C MET A 661 14.29 16.27 45.96
N ASN A 662 15.54 16.75 45.95
CA ASN A 662 16.26 17.17 47.14
C ASN A 662 15.60 18.37 47.83
N SER A 663 15.18 19.37 47.05
CA SER A 663 14.47 20.57 47.55
C SER A 663 13.10 20.21 48.13
N TYR A 664 12.33 19.38 47.41
CA TYR A 664 11.06 18.81 47.85
C TYR A 664 11.23 18.05 49.17
N GLY A 665 12.17 17.11 49.23
CA GLY A 665 12.42 16.31 50.43
C GLY A 665 12.85 17.14 51.64
N TRP A 666 13.51 18.27 51.44
CA TRP A 666 13.80 19.20 52.54
C TRP A 666 12.56 19.97 52.99
N LEU A 667 11.78 20.53 52.06
CA LEU A 667 10.58 21.31 52.38
C LEU A 667 9.51 20.45 53.05
N SER A 668 9.20 19.28 52.49
CA SER A 668 8.16 18.38 52.99
C SER A 668 8.48 17.87 54.41
N ARG A 669 9.75 17.59 54.73
CA ARG A 669 10.15 17.22 56.11
C ARG A 669 9.89 18.31 57.15
N HIS A 670 10.01 19.58 56.77
CA HIS A 670 9.74 20.69 57.68
C HIS A 670 8.24 21.00 57.75
N LEU A 671 7.55 20.94 56.61
CA LEU A 671 6.11 21.18 56.52
C LEU A 671 5.28 20.07 57.16
N ALA A 672 5.77 18.83 57.22
CA ALA A 672 5.13 17.72 57.93
C ALA A 672 4.99 17.94 59.45
N LYS A 673 5.70 18.93 60.01
CA LYS A 673 5.58 19.32 61.42
C LYS A 673 4.33 20.17 61.68
N VAL A 674 3.66 20.63 60.63
CA VAL A 674 2.40 21.38 60.72
C VAL A 674 1.25 20.37 60.79
N PRO A 675 0.38 20.42 61.83
CA PRO A 675 -0.75 19.52 61.97
C PRO A 675 -1.65 19.53 60.73
N VAL A 676 -2.26 18.39 60.39
CA VAL A 676 -3.23 18.25 59.28
C VAL A 676 -4.56 18.90 59.64
#